data_AF-A0A2D9RWT8-F1
#
_entry.id   AF-A0A2D9RWT8-F1
#
_cell.length_a   1.000
_cell.length_b   1.000
_cell.length_c   1.000
_cell.angle_alpha   90.00
_cell.angle_beta   90.00
_cell.angle_gamma   90.00
#
_symmetry.space_group_name_H-M   'P 1'
#
loop_
_entity.id
_entity.type
_entity.pdbx_description
1 polymer ?
#
loop_
_entity_poly.entity_id
_entity_poly.type
_entity_poly.pdbx_seq_one_letter_code
_entity_poly.pdbx_strand_id
1 'polypeptide(L)'
;MRKTLPERYYLDHFYEFLQFFEGANRPLVDAKTAAFIEAFKALDKDDQCLIVRAANRKYPVVVSKTFDYAEINAPLERLTGLREAGWFTSISQGDSYSLGQAMTKSDLLILLKDNGCQASSSLAKQALIDELAGVMARQPLVVMDELNEQYLLRAYDVPLSYLLFLYFGHTRGRLNQFSMRDLGVMRTRQDVSQQLARFEGQDAARGAFYYARQLTAFKQLNEEEKAHFSLDTDVTVHCPIGQDYRDRVLFQMGSYWLAKDAPKALAYLQQAGSDQAQEKWLRESYKLGHKDAVQQALEAIIDDPASDTLLAFAEDFYARKFDRKRTSTLTDMLRDATHVVQLDDIHNQSVEQGVISYYRRQGLAAYRSENQPWRMLFGLLFWDWLYGEWGLVSEFDRRPQVLRYNDFYDRFGSDIEQHLNKYCASAGTLHRYLLKQASAHYGKVNSIFMWRQGLPQSLTILLEHTNMENLRQFLVLMCKDYASLRDGFPDILVVDNSSLRFEEIKAPGDQLRRNQLITIQRLRQCGFEVGITQVNWYHDPLQPYVVVDIETTGGQSAYHRITEVGMVKLIGGEEVARWQSLINPQRHIPSRITQLTGISDDMVAGAPVFAEVAEDIEAFTQDSVFVAHNVNFDYGFIKQEFARLELDFKRPKFCTCARMRKAFPGLKSYGLGALSAHFDIRLQNHHRALDDAQAAAELLRLIQSKNEELLAKEE
;
A
#
# COMPACT_ATOMS: atom_id res chain seq x y z
N MET A 1 -4.34 25.36 13.76
CA MET A 1 -4.34 26.56 12.88
C MET A 1 -3.91 26.10 11.49
N ARG A 2 -4.76 26.18 10.46
CA ARG A 2 -4.37 25.79 9.09
C ARG A 2 -3.34 26.81 8.59
N LYS A 3 -2.14 26.38 8.22
CA LYS A 3 -1.15 27.26 7.59
C LYS A 3 -1.77 27.85 6.31
N THR A 4 -1.75 29.16 6.17
CA THR A 4 -2.14 29.88 4.95
C THR A 4 -0.88 30.18 4.14
N LEU A 5 -0.91 29.90 2.84
CA LEU A 5 0.19 30.21 1.93
C LEU A 5 0.01 31.61 1.32
N PRO A 6 1.10 32.36 1.03
CA PRO A 6 1.05 33.65 0.34
C PRO A 6 0.41 33.56 -1.06
N GLU A 7 -0.18 34.63 -1.58
CA GLU A 7 -0.94 34.59 -2.86
C GLU A 7 -0.16 34.03 -4.06
N ARG A 8 1.15 34.32 -4.17
CA ARG A 8 2.03 33.87 -5.27
C ARG A 8 2.97 32.72 -4.89
N TYR A 9 2.67 31.96 -3.82
CA TYR A 9 3.55 30.89 -3.30
C TYR A 9 4.02 29.89 -4.35
N TYR A 10 3.18 29.63 -5.37
CA TYR A 10 3.45 28.64 -6.41
C TYR A 10 4.61 29.08 -7.33
N LEU A 11 4.83 30.39 -7.48
CA LEU A 11 5.97 30.92 -8.22
C LEU A 11 7.27 30.64 -7.46
N ASP A 12 7.26 30.85 -6.14
CA ASP A 12 8.40 30.53 -5.28
C ASP A 12 8.71 29.03 -5.34
N HIS A 13 7.69 28.17 -5.27
CA HIS A 13 7.84 26.71 -5.45
C HIS A 13 8.41 26.36 -6.83
N PHE A 14 8.04 27.09 -7.87
CA PHE A 14 8.57 26.84 -9.21
C PHE A 14 10.05 27.26 -9.32
N TYR A 15 10.45 28.37 -8.71
CA TYR A 15 11.87 28.75 -8.63
C TYR A 15 12.68 27.76 -7.79
N GLU A 16 12.15 27.32 -6.66
CA GLU A 16 12.74 26.25 -5.84
C GLU A 16 12.93 24.96 -6.66
N PHE A 17 11.91 24.58 -7.44
CA PHE A 17 12.00 23.47 -8.38
C PHE A 17 13.04 23.70 -9.48
N LEU A 18 13.14 24.90 -10.03
CA LEU A 18 14.13 25.21 -11.07
C LEU A 18 15.57 25.20 -10.54
N GLN A 19 15.77 25.60 -9.29
CA GLN A 19 17.08 25.58 -8.62
C GLN A 19 17.68 24.17 -8.55
N PHE A 20 16.84 23.12 -8.52
CA PHE A 20 17.31 21.73 -8.57
C PHE A 20 18.12 21.43 -9.84
N PHE A 21 17.89 22.14 -10.94
CA PHE A 21 18.61 21.96 -12.21
C PHE A 21 19.86 22.83 -12.32
N GLU A 22 20.25 23.44 -11.22
CA GLU A 22 21.54 24.11 -11.04
C GLU A 22 22.54 23.12 -10.39
N GLY A 23 23.84 23.32 -10.58
CA GLY A 23 24.86 22.40 -10.03
C GLY A 23 24.84 21.00 -10.65
N ALA A 24 24.75 19.94 -9.83
CA ALA A 24 24.97 18.55 -10.23
C ALA A 24 23.97 18.01 -11.27
N ASN A 25 22.74 18.53 -11.31
CA ASN A 25 21.72 18.11 -12.28
C ASN A 25 21.71 18.98 -13.56
N ARG A 26 22.51 20.05 -13.64
CA ARG A 26 22.58 20.93 -14.82
C ARG A 26 22.95 20.18 -16.11
N PRO A 27 23.89 19.21 -16.12
CA PRO A 27 24.23 18.45 -17.32
C PRO A 27 23.08 17.62 -17.89
N LEU A 28 22.06 17.31 -17.08
CA LEU A 28 20.90 16.50 -17.49
C LEU A 28 19.89 17.30 -18.35
N VAL A 29 19.95 18.63 -18.29
CA VAL A 29 19.03 19.53 -19.00
C VAL A 29 19.47 19.68 -20.45
N ASP A 30 18.63 19.24 -21.39
CA ASP A 30 18.88 19.38 -22.83
C ASP A 30 18.71 20.83 -23.32
N ALA A 31 19.16 21.09 -24.55
CA ALA A 31 19.14 22.45 -25.12
C ALA A 31 17.72 23.04 -25.21
N LYS A 32 16.72 22.22 -25.56
CA LYS A 32 15.32 22.65 -25.67
C LYS A 32 14.75 23.03 -24.30
N THR A 33 15.09 22.27 -23.28
CA THR A 33 14.65 22.50 -21.90
C THR A 33 15.37 23.68 -21.27
N ALA A 34 16.67 23.86 -21.57
CA ALA A 34 17.41 25.05 -21.17
C ALA A 34 16.80 26.31 -21.79
N ALA A 35 16.48 26.30 -23.09
CA ALA A 35 15.81 27.41 -23.75
C ALA A 35 14.45 27.76 -23.11
N PHE A 36 13.68 26.75 -22.67
CA PHE A 36 12.44 26.96 -21.91
C PHE A 36 12.69 27.67 -20.57
N ILE A 37 13.72 27.26 -19.81
CA ILE A 37 14.07 27.88 -18.52
C ILE A 37 14.48 29.35 -18.72
N GLU A 38 15.34 29.62 -19.70
CA GLU A 38 15.79 30.99 -20.00
C GLU A 38 14.63 31.88 -20.48
N ALA A 39 13.78 31.36 -21.38
CA ALA A 39 12.59 32.08 -21.83
C ALA A 39 11.63 32.38 -20.67
N PHE A 40 11.45 31.43 -19.73
CA PHE A 40 10.61 31.64 -18.54
C PHE A 40 11.20 32.71 -17.62
N LYS A 41 12.51 32.66 -17.34
CA LYS A 41 13.21 33.64 -16.50
C LYS A 41 13.20 35.04 -17.10
N ALA A 42 13.09 35.17 -18.42
CA ALA A 42 13.01 36.45 -19.14
C ALA A 42 11.61 37.11 -19.11
N LEU A 43 10.55 36.37 -18.78
CA LEU A 43 9.20 36.93 -18.61
C LEU A 43 9.12 37.86 -17.40
N ASP A 44 8.18 38.81 -17.42
CA ASP A 44 7.84 39.56 -16.22
C ASP A 44 7.10 38.69 -15.19
N LYS A 45 6.99 39.19 -13.95
CA LYS A 45 6.51 38.41 -12.80
C LYS A 45 5.05 37.94 -12.94
N ASP A 46 4.20 38.70 -13.61
CA ASP A 46 2.78 38.36 -13.78
C ASP A 46 2.61 37.29 -14.87
N ASP A 47 3.38 37.40 -15.96
CA ASP A 47 3.44 36.40 -17.01
C ASP A 47 4.02 35.08 -16.48
N GLN A 48 5.08 35.14 -15.67
CA GLN A 48 5.60 33.97 -14.96
C GLN A 48 4.52 33.31 -14.09
N CYS A 49 3.69 34.09 -13.40
CA CYS A 49 2.58 33.55 -12.61
C CYS A 49 1.58 32.77 -13.47
N LEU A 50 1.20 33.30 -14.65
CA LEU A 50 0.29 32.62 -15.58
C LEU A 50 0.90 31.32 -16.10
N ILE A 51 2.19 31.33 -16.46
CA ILE A 51 2.90 30.11 -16.89
C ILE A 51 2.94 29.06 -15.79
N VAL A 52 3.24 29.43 -14.54
CA VAL A 52 3.28 28.49 -13.42
C VAL A 52 1.88 27.99 -13.02
N ARG A 53 0.85 28.84 -13.08
CA ARG A 53 -0.55 28.43 -12.89
C ARG A 53 -0.96 27.39 -13.95
N ALA A 54 -0.51 27.57 -15.20
CA ALA A 54 -0.76 26.63 -16.28
C ALA A 54 0.04 25.34 -16.05
N ALA A 55 1.33 25.43 -15.67
CA ALA A 55 2.19 24.30 -15.33
C ALA A 55 1.60 23.38 -14.24
N ASN A 56 0.94 23.97 -13.24
CA ASN A 56 0.29 23.26 -12.14
C ASN A 56 -1.01 22.53 -12.52
N ARG A 57 -1.59 22.79 -13.70
CA ARG A 57 -2.78 22.06 -14.17
C ARG A 57 -2.41 20.62 -14.53
N LYS A 58 -3.34 19.70 -14.25
CA LYS A 58 -3.16 18.26 -14.49
C LYS A 58 -2.98 17.91 -15.97
N TYR A 59 -3.66 18.63 -16.85
CA TYR A 59 -3.68 18.43 -18.29
C TYR A 59 -3.08 19.67 -18.98
N PRO A 60 -2.49 19.54 -20.19
CA PRO A 60 -1.84 20.63 -20.90
C PRO A 60 -2.82 21.66 -21.50
N VAL A 61 -4.13 21.44 -21.38
CA VAL A 61 -5.17 22.31 -21.91
C VAL A 61 -5.66 23.27 -20.82
N VAL A 62 -5.68 24.56 -21.15
CA VAL A 62 -6.12 25.66 -20.28
C VAL A 62 -7.44 26.24 -20.81
N VAL A 63 -8.35 26.56 -19.90
CA VAL A 63 -9.63 27.21 -20.24
C VAL A 63 -9.50 28.71 -19.96
N SER A 64 -9.41 29.51 -21.02
CA SER A 64 -9.07 30.94 -20.99
C SER A 64 -9.97 31.73 -20.04
N LYS A 65 -11.30 31.54 -20.11
CA LYS A 65 -12.29 32.23 -19.26
C LYS A 65 -12.14 31.96 -17.76
N THR A 66 -11.52 30.84 -17.39
CA THR A 66 -11.28 30.48 -15.97
C THR A 66 -9.87 30.81 -15.50
N PHE A 67 -9.07 31.42 -16.38
CA PHE A 67 -7.67 31.73 -16.14
C PHE A 67 -7.50 33.20 -15.73
N ASP A 68 -8.41 33.64 -14.85
CA ASP A 68 -8.50 35.00 -14.31
C ASP A 68 -8.19 34.93 -12.81
N TYR A 69 -7.09 35.57 -12.40
CA TYR A 69 -6.52 35.46 -11.06
C TYR A 69 -6.30 36.86 -10.49
N ALA A 70 -6.87 37.12 -9.31
CA ALA A 70 -6.87 38.45 -8.69
C ALA A 70 -5.46 38.97 -8.37
N GLU A 71 -4.50 38.07 -8.15
CA GLU A 71 -3.11 38.42 -7.86
C GLU A 71 -2.31 38.84 -9.10
N ILE A 72 -2.85 38.73 -10.32
CA ILE A 72 -2.17 39.00 -11.60
C ILE A 72 -2.82 40.21 -12.27
N ASN A 73 -2.03 41.18 -12.73
CA ASN A 73 -2.59 42.35 -13.42
C ASN A 73 -3.01 41.98 -14.86
N ALA A 74 -4.27 42.27 -15.23
CA ALA A 74 -4.82 42.03 -16.57
C ALA A 74 -4.55 40.61 -17.14
N PRO A 75 -4.93 39.52 -16.43
CA PRO A 75 -4.50 38.17 -16.76
C PRO A 75 -4.94 37.68 -18.14
N LEU A 76 -6.12 38.10 -18.61
CA LEU A 76 -6.64 37.70 -19.93
C LEU A 76 -5.88 38.36 -21.09
N GLU A 77 -5.54 39.65 -20.96
CA GLU A 77 -4.75 40.37 -21.97
C GLU A 77 -3.33 39.79 -22.06
N ARG A 78 -2.72 39.52 -20.90
CA ARG A 78 -1.42 38.84 -20.82
C ARG A 78 -1.45 37.44 -21.40
N LEU A 79 -2.52 36.67 -21.18
CA LEU A 79 -2.67 35.35 -21.76
C LEU A 79 -2.67 35.39 -23.30
N THR A 80 -3.29 36.42 -23.90
CA THR A 80 -3.22 36.68 -25.34
C THR A 80 -1.79 36.99 -25.79
N GLY A 81 -1.08 37.88 -25.09
CA GLY A 81 0.33 38.17 -25.38
C GLY A 81 1.24 36.93 -25.27
N LEU A 82 1.01 36.07 -24.27
CA LEU A 82 1.73 34.81 -24.10
C LEU A 82 1.44 33.81 -25.22
N ARG A 83 0.22 33.80 -25.78
CA ARG A 83 -0.12 33.01 -26.97
C ARG A 83 0.65 33.51 -28.19
N GLU A 84 0.69 34.82 -28.42
CA GLU A 84 1.47 35.43 -29.50
C GLU A 84 2.98 35.17 -29.37
N ALA A 85 3.47 35.16 -28.13
CA ALA A 85 4.86 34.81 -27.80
C ALA A 85 5.14 33.28 -27.85
N GLY A 86 4.15 32.46 -28.18
CA GLY A 86 4.32 31.01 -28.42
C GLY A 86 4.30 30.12 -27.18
N TRP A 87 3.89 30.62 -26.01
CA TRP A 87 3.72 29.80 -24.80
C TRP A 87 2.49 28.91 -24.85
N PHE A 88 1.49 29.33 -25.63
CA PHE A 88 0.26 28.61 -25.89
C PHE A 88 0.02 28.48 -27.40
N THR A 89 -0.56 27.36 -27.81
CA THR A 89 -0.90 27.06 -29.20
C THR A 89 -2.35 26.60 -29.32
N SER A 90 -2.80 26.40 -30.56
CA SER A 90 -4.13 25.85 -30.87
C SER A 90 -4.30 24.45 -30.28
N ILE A 91 -5.51 24.17 -29.78
CA ILE A 91 -5.89 22.83 -29.34
C ILE A 91 -5.95 21.80 -30.48
N SER A 92 -5.86 22.23 -31.75
CA SER A 92 -5.71 21.31 -32.90
C SER A 92 -4.47 20.42 -32.82
N GLN A 93 -3.46 20.83 -32.03
CA GLN A 93 -2.23 20.07 -31.79
C GLN A 93 -2.29 19.17 -30.55
N GLY A 94 -3.41 19.16 -29.82
CA GLY A 94 -3.57 18.38 -28.60
C GLY A 94 -3.97 16.93 -28.89
N ASP A 95 -3.76 16.03 -27.94
CA ASP A 95 -4.24 14.65 -28.01
C ASP A 95 -5.70 14.52 -27.55
N SER A 96 -6.42 13.53 -28.09
CA SER A 96 -7.83 13.24 -27.80
C SER A 96 -8.11 13.14 -26.30
N TYR A 97 -7.21 12.49 -25.54
CA TYR A 97 -7.34 12.31 -24.11
C TYR A 97 -7.21 13.64 -23.35
N SER A 98 -6.17 14.43 -23.57
CA SER A 98 -5.96 15.72 -22.90
C SER A 98 -7.09 16.71 -23.19
N LEU A 99 -7.54 16.79 -24.46
CA LEU A 99 -8.69 17.59 -24.87
C LEU A 99 -9.96 17.11 -24.16
N GLY A 100 -10.23 15.81 -24.25
CA GLY A 100 -11.35 15.14 -23.62
C GLY A 100 -11.46 15.36 -22.12
N GLN A 101 -10.32 15.39 -21.43
CA GLN A 101 -10.31 15.60 -19.98
C GLN A 101 -10.57 17.05 -19.59
N ALA A 102 -10.10 18.02 -20.38
CA ALA A 102 -10.21 19.45 -20.08
C ALA A 102 -11.52 20.10 -20.58
N MET A 103 -12.01 19.70 -21.75
CA MET A 103 -13.19 20.30 -22.39
C MET A 103 -14.50 19.86 -21.72
N THR A 104 -15.53 20.68 -21.82
CA THR A 104 -16.88 20.28 -21.39
C THR A 104 -17.48 19.26 -22.36
N LYS A 105 -18.52 18.54 -21.92
CA LYS A 105 -19.24 17.60 -22.80
C LYS A 105 -19.87 18.33 -24.00
N SER A 106 -20.40 19.53 -23.78
CA SER A 106 -21.01 20.34 -24.83
C SER A 106 -19.98 20.77 -25.87
N ASP A 107 -18.80 21.22 -25.43
CA ASP A 107 -17.76 21.68 -26.36
C ASP A 107 -17.13 20.53 -27.14
N LEU A 108 -17.06 19.32 -26.55
CA LEU A 108 -16.67 18.12 -27.30
C LEU A 108 -17.67 17.77 -28.41
N LEU A 109 -18.98 17.93 -28.16
CA LEU A 109 -20.00 17.71 -29.20
C LEU A 109 -19.89 18.72 -30.34
N ILE A 110 -19.58 19.99 -30.02
CA ILE A 110 -19.33 21.04 -31.02
C ILE A 110 -18.10 20.68 -31.84
N LEU A 111 -16.99 20.36 -31.17
CA LEU A 111 -15.74 19.97 -31.84
C LEU A 111 -15.93 18.76 -32.77
N LEU A 112 -16.66 17.74 -32.32
CA LEU A 112 -16.97 16.56 -33.15
C LEU A 112 -17.79 16.95 -34.37
N LYS A 113 -18.83 17.77 -34.18
CA LYS A 113 -19.70 18.24 -35.27
C LYS A 113 -18.91 19.04 -36.31
N ASP A 114 -18.02 19.92 -35.88
CA ASP A 114 -17.17 20.74 -36.76
C ASP A 114 -16.21 19.88 -37.59
N ASN A 115 -15.89 18.68 -37.11
CA ASN A 115 -15.07 17.69 -37.80
C ASN A 115 -15.90 16.58 -38.49
N GLY A 116 -17.20 16.82 -38.72
CA GLY A 116 -18.07 15.93 -39.48
C GLY A 116 -18.60 14.71 -38.71
N CYS A 117 -18.44 14.65 -37.39
CA CYS A 117 -18.97 13.58 -36.54
C CYS A 117 -20.20 14.05 -35.74
N GLN A 118 -21.38 13.50 -36.05
CA GLN A 118 -22.60 13.76 -35.30
C GLN A 118 -22.78 12.76 -34.15
N ALA A 119 -22.12 13.03 -33.02
CA ALA A 119 -22.26 12.23 -31.81
C ALA A 119 -23.52 12.61 -31.00
N SER A 120 -24.18 11.62 -30.39
CA SER A 120 -25.36 11.86 -29.55
C SER A 120 -24.99 12.53 -28.22
N SER A 121 -25.77 13.53 -27.81
CA SER A 121 -25.64 14.16 -26.49
C SER A 121 -25.95 13.22 -25.33
N SER A 122 -26.57 12.05 -25.56
CA SER A 122 -26.78 11.02 -24.53
C SER A 122 -25.51 10.23 -24.19
N LEU A 123 -24.49 10.24 -25.05
CA LEU A 123 -23.27 9.46 -24.84
C LEU A 123 -22.51 9.90 -23.58
N ALA A 124 -21.90 8.95 -22.89
CA ALA A 124 -20.98 9.27 -21.81
C ALA A 124 -19.79 10.07 -22.35
N LYS A 125 -19.19 10.94 -21.50
CA LYS A 125 -18.05 11.77 -21.92
C LYS A 125 -16.91 10.94 -22.51
N GLN A 126 -16.63 9.77 -21.92
CA GLN A 126 -15.58 8.87 -22.44
C GLN A 126 -15.86 8.40 -23.87
N ALA A 127 -17.11 8.05 -24.19
CA ALA A 127 -17.47 7.65 -25.56
C ALA A 127 -17.27 8.79 -26.56
N LEU A 128 -17.49 10.05 -26.16
CA LEU A 128 -17.19 11.21 -27.01
C LEU A 128 -15.68 11.41 -27.23
N ILE A 129 -14.86 11.09 -26.23
CA ILE A 129 -13.40 11.12 -26.36
C ILE A 129 -12.95 10.04 -27.36
N ASP A 130 -13.58 8.86 -27.31
CA ASP A 130 -13.29 7.78 -28.24
C ASP A 130 -13.67 8.16 -29.68
N GLU A 131 -14.83 8.82 -29.88
CA GLU A 131 -15.21 9.39 -31.18
C GLU A 131 -14.21 10.45 -31.67
N LEU A 132 -13.72 11.32 -30.78
CA LEU A 132 -12.72 12.34 -31.11
C LEU A 132 -11.41 11.71 -31.56
N ALA A 133 -10.94 10.69 -30.85
CA ALA A 133 -9.76 9.93 -31.24
C ALA A 133 -9.92 9.31 -32.64
N GLY A 134 -11.07 8.71 -32.94
CA GLY A 134 -11.35 8.16 -34.28
C GLY A 134 -11.40 9.23 -35.37
N VAL A 135 -11.88 10.45 -35.08
CA VAL A 135 -11.79 11.60 -36.00
C VAL A 135 -10.31 11.95 -36.25
N MET A 136 -9.52 12.12 -35.19
CA MET A 136 -8.12 12.52 -35.28
C MET A 136 -7.22 11.48 -35.96
N ALA A 137 -7.59 10.20 -35.90
CA ALA A 137 -6.89 9.13 -36.61
C ALA A 137 -7.09 9.21 -38.14
N ARG A 138 -8.21 9.78 -38.60
CA ARG A 138 -8.57 9.86 -40.02
C ARG A 138 -8.17 11.18 -40.67
N GLN A 139 -8.12 12.27 -39.90
CA GLN A 139 -7.82 13.60 -40.42
C GLN A 139 -7.26 14.53 -39.33
N PRO A 140 -6.51 15.58 -39.72
CA PRO A 140 -6.14 16.65 -38.80
C PRO A 140 -7.37 17.33 -38.18
N LEU A 141 -7.29 17.66 -36.89
CA LEU A 141 -8.38 18.29 -36.17
C LEU A 141 -8.57 19.74 -36.63
N VAL A 142 -9.76 20.05 -37.14
CA VAL A 142 -10.20 21.42 -37.45
C VAL A 142 -10.84 22.02 -36.21
N VAL A 143 -10.40 23.21 -35.80
CA VAL A 143 -10.92 23.89 -34.61
C VAL A 143 -11.32 25.30 -35.01
N MET A 144 -12.60 25.63 -34.79
CA MET A 144 -13.14 26.97 -35.05
C MET A 144 -12.62 28.00 -34.03
N ASP A 145 -12.64 29.27 -34.40
CA ASP A 145 -12.06 30.36 -33.59
C ASP A 145 -12.65 30.44 -32.18
N GLU A 146 -13.97 30.21 -32.02
CA GLU A 146 -14.64 30.23 -30.71
C GLU A 146 -14.01 29.23 -29.72
N LEU A 147 -13.75 28.00 -30.16
CA LEU A 147 -13.10 26.99 -29.32
C LEU A 147 -11.61 27.28 -29.11
N ASN A 148 -10.92 27.83 -30.12
CA ASN A 148 -9.52 28.23 -30.03
C ASN A 148 -9.28 29.45 -29.13
N GLU A 149 -10.28 30.30 -28.92
CA GLU A 149 -10.24 31.37 -27.92
C GLU A 149 -10.54 30.86 -26.51
N GLN A 150 -11.48 29.91 -26.39
CA GLN A 150 -11.88 29.34 -25.10
C GLN A 150 -10.83 28.38 -24.53
N TYR A 151 -10.14 27.61 -25.37
CA TYR A 151 -9.19 26.58 -24.98
C TYR A 151 -7.82 26.81 -25.60
N LEU A 152 -6.79 26.76 -24.77
CA LEU A 152 -5.40 26.93 -25.18
C LEU A 152 -4.59 25.69 -24.81
N LEU A 153 -3.71 25.24 -25.71
CA LEU A 153 -2.79 24.15 -25.46
C LEU A 153 -1.42 24.69 -25.05
N ARG A 154 -0.86 24.15 -23.98
CA ARG A 154 0.48 24.49 -23.48
C ARG A 154 1.56 24.02 -24.47
N ALA A 155 2.37 24.95 -25.00
CA ALA A 155 3.41 24.63 -25.98
C ALA A 155 4.72 24.08 -25.37
N TYR A 156 4.84 24.12 -24.04
CA TYR A 156 6.05 23.72 -23.30
C TYR A 156 5.85 22.48 -22.41
N ASP A 157 4.87 21.62 -22.74
CA ASP A 157 4.60 20.42 -21.95
C ASP A 157 5.78 19.43 -21.94
N VAL A 158 6.44 19.24 -23.09
CA VAL A 158 7.59 18.33 -23.20
C VAL A 158 8.76 18.73 -22.28
N PRO A 159 9.31 19.97 -22.35
CA PRO A 159 10.37 20.36 -21.44
C PRO A 159 9.92 20.37 -19.97
N LEU A 160 8.69 20.79 -19.66
CA LEU A 160 8.17 20.73 -18.28
C LEU A 160 8.08 19.30 -17.76
N SER A 161 7.53 18.37 -18.55
CA SER A 161 7.41 16.96 -18.21
C SER A 161 8.78 16.30 -18.04
N TYR A 162 9.79 16.72 -18.82
CA TYR A 162 11.16 16.26 -18.67
C TYR A 162 11.79 16.74 -17.36
N LEU A 163 11.65 18.03 -17.01
CA LEU A 163 12.10 18.55 -15.72
C LEU A 163 11.41 17.85 -14.55
N LEU A 164 10.08 17.68 -14.60
CA LEU A 164 9.34 16.95 -13.57
C LEU A 164 9.84 15.50 -13.44
N PHE A 165 10.14 14.85 -14.57
CA PHE A 165 10.70 13.51 -14.57
C PHE A 165 12.09 13.46 -13.92
N LEU A 166 12.98 14.40 -14.22
CA LEU A 166 14.30 14.50 -13.60
C LEU A 166 14.20 14.75 -12.08
N TYR A 167 13.31 15.64 -11.66
CA TYR A 167 13.15 16.02 -10.25
C TYR A 167 12.53 14.91 -9.40
N PHE A 168 11.48 14.23 -9.89
CA PHE A 168 10.77 13.18 -9.15
C PHE A 168 11.24 11.75 -9.48
N GLY A 169 12.02 11.58 -10.54
CA GLY A 169 12.43 10.28 -11.09
C GLY A 169 11.28 9.46 -11.70
N HIS A 170 10.12 10.07 -11.98
CA HIS A 170 8.95 9.42 -12.59
C HIS A 170 7.94 10.43 -13.19
N THR A 171 7.07 9.98 -14.08
CA THR A 171 6.11 10.85 -14.81
C THR A 171 4.89 11.29 -14.00
N ARG A 172 4.68 10.73 -12.80
CA ARG A 172 3.53 11.06 -11.92
C ARG A 172 3.78 12.27 -11.01
N GLY A 173 4.98 12.82 -11.03
CA GLY A 173 5.39 13.95 -10.19
C GLY A 173 4.66 15.23 -10.58
N ARG A 174 4.35 16.07 -9.59
CA ARG A 174 3.56 17.29 -9.76
C ARG A 174 4.03 18.38 -8.80
N LEU A 175 3.97 19.63 -9.25
CA LEU A 175 4.38 20.82 -8.49
C LEU A 175 3.50 21.09 -7.25
N ASN A 176 2.25 20.60 -7.22
CA ASN A 176 1.40 20.72 -6.04
C ASN A 176 1.94 20.00 -4.79
N GLN A 177 2.96 19.14 -4.92
CA GLN A 177 3.62 18.48 -3.79
C GLN A 177 4.35 19.48 -2.87
N PHE A 178 4.92 20.55 -3.42
CA PHE A 178 5.52 21.65 -2.63
C PHE A 178 4.48 22.33 -1.75
N SER A 179 3.27 22.53 -2.27
CA SER A 179 2.15 23.09 -1.50
C SER A 179 1.69 22.13 -0.40
N MET A 180 1.59 20.83 -0.71
CA MET A 180 1.25 19.81 0.30
C MET A 180 2.30 19.72 1.41
N ARG A 181 3.58 19.91 1.08
CA ARG A 181 4.69 19.99 2.05
C ARG A 181 4.50 21.17 2.98
N ASP A 182 4.35 22.38 2.45
CA ASP A 182 4.29 23.60 3.26
C ASP A 182 3.04 23.66 4.14
N LEU A 183 1.92 23.10 3.66
CA LEU A 183 0.69 22.92 4.42
C LEU A 183 0.79 21.84 5.53
N GLY A 184 1.87 21.05 5.55
CA GLY A 184 2.08 19.95 6.50
C GLY A 184 1.27 18.69 6.20
N VAL A 185 0.64 18.61 5.03
CA VAL A 185 -0.12 17.43 4.55
C VAL A 185 0.82 16.31 4.10
N MET A 186 1.95 16.68 3.51
CA MET A 186 2.99 15.76 3.06
C MET A 186 4.28 16.03 3.84
N ARG A 187 4.82 15.00 4.49
CA ARG A 187 6.16 15.07 5.09
C ARG A 187 7.23 14.80 4.02
N THR A 188 8.28 15.60 3.99
CA THR A 188 9.46 15.47 3.11
C THR A 188 10.73 15.36 3.96
N ARG A 189 11.87 15.10 3.31
CA ARG A 189 13.20 15.15 3.94
C ARG A 189 13.90 16.45 3.60
N GLN A 190 13.99 17.37 4.54
CA GLN A 190 14.64 18.67 4.32
C GLN A 190 16.17 18.59 4.37
N ASP A 191 16.74 17.49 4.86
CA ASP A 191 18.17 17.23 4.98
C ASP A 191 18.79 16.57 3.73
N VAL A 192 18.13 16.63 2.57
CA VAL A 192 18.64 16.04 1.32
C VAL A 192 19.76 16.91 0.71
N SER A 193 20.90 16.29 0.41
CA SER A 193 22.02 16.94 -0.27
C SER A 193 21.69 17.20 -1.75
N GLN A 194 21.76 18.47 -2.19
CA GLN A 194 21.55 18.85 -3.60
C GLN A 194 22.75 18.50 -4.51
N GLN A 195 23.74 17.74 -4.02
CA GLN A 195 24.97 17.42 -4.76
C GLN A 195 24.87 16.15 -5.60
N LEU A 196 23.79 15.37 -5.48
CA LEU A 196 23.62 14.12 -6.22
C LEU A 196 22.82 14.35 -7.51
N ALA A 197 23.37 13.89 -8.64
CA ALA A 197 22.67 13.87 -9.90
C ALA A 197 21.69 12.69 -9.96
N ARG A 198 20.47 12.91 -10.48
CA ARG A 198 19.45 11.86 -10.63
C ARG A 198 19.89 10.74 -11.58
N PHE A 199 20.60 11.11 -12.63
CA PHE A 199 21.08 10.25 -13.69
C PHE A 199 22.57 10.54 -13.90
N GLU A 200 23.33 9.56 -14.37
CA GLU A 200 24.77 9.71 -14.63
C GLU A 200 25.08 10.67 -15.77
N GLY A 201 24.13 10.86 -16.70
CA GLY A 201 24.29 11.75 -17.83
C GLY A 201 22.98 12.00 -18.59
N GLN A 202 23.06 12.92 -19.56
CA GLN A 202 21.91 13.34 -20.35
C GLN A 202 21.31 12.19 -21.17
N ASP A 203 22.13 11.33 -21.77
CA ASP A 203 21.64 10.22 -22.60
C ASP A 203 20.85 9.19 -21.76
N ALA A 204 21.33 8.88 -20.55
CA ALA A 204 20.61 8.03 -19.60
C ALA A 204 19.25 8.61 -19.23
N ALA A 205 19.20 9.92 -18.94
CA ALA A 205 17.97 10.62 -18.60
C ALA A 205 16.97 10.67 -19.77
N ARG A 206 17.44 10.97 -21.00
CA ARG A 206 16.61 11.07 -22.20
C ARG A 206 16.02 9.72 -22.62
N GLY A 207 16.83 8.66 -22.64
CA GLY A 207 16.36 7.31 -22.93
C GLY A 207 15.30 6.85 -21.92
N ALA A 208 15.55 7.07 -20.62
CA ALA A 208 14.57 6.75 -19.59
C ALA A 208 13.28 7.57 -19.70
N PHE A 209 13.39 8.87 -19.98
CA PHE A 209 12.22 9.74 -20.17
C PHE A 209 11.39 9.34 -21.38
N TYR A 210 12.04 8.99 -22.50
CA TYR A 210 11.36 8.51 -23.71
C TYR A 210 10.43 7.35 -23.37
N TYR A 211 10.96 6.25 -22.82
CA TYR A 211 10.14 5.08 -22.50
C TYR A 211 9.10 5.36 -21.41
N ALA A 212 9.42 6.19 -20.42
CA ALA A 212 8.44 6.58 -19.40
C ALA A 212 7.25 7.35 -20.00
N ARG A 213 7.50 8.20 -21.01
CA ARG A 213 6.47 8.92 -21.76
C ARG A 213 5.66 7.97 -22.63
N GLN A 214 6.31 7.08 -23.39
CA GLN A 214 5.62 6.10 -24.23
C GLN A 214 4.73 5.17 -23.40
N LEU A 215 5.19 4.72 -22.23
CA LEU A 215 4.37 3.94 -21.29
C LEU A 215 3.14 4.72 -20.79
N THR A 216 3.30 6.02 -20.53
CA THR A 216 2.19 6.87 -20.07
C THR A 216 1.19 7.07 -21.21
N ALA A 217 1.67 7.39 -22.41
CA ALA A 217 0.85 7.56 -23.61
C ALA A 217 0.04 6.29 -23.92
N PHE A 218 0.69 5.13 -24.03
CA PHE A 218 0.02 3.86 -24.36
C PHE A 218 -1.13 3.50 -23.40
N LYS A 219 -1.02 3.85 -22.12
CA LYS A 219 -2.09 3.63 -21.12
C LYS A 219 -3.31 4.52 -21.32
N GLN A 220 -3.13 5.69 -21.91
CA GLN A 220 -4.17 6.69 -22.11
C GLN A 220 -4.91 6.49 -23.44
N LEU A 221 -4.28 5.82 -24.40
CA LEU A 221 -4.87 5.51 -25.69
C LEU A 221 -6.10 4.59 -25.57
N ASN A 222 -7.08 4.85 -26.42
CA ASN A 222 -8.23 3.95 -26.61
C ASN A 222 -7.85 2.71 -27.46
N GLU A 223 -8.80 1.83 -27.76
CA GLU A 223 -8.51 0.60 -28.53
C GLU A 223 -8.06 0.87 -29.98
N GLU A 224 -8.65 1.86 -30.65
CA GLU A 224 -8.30 2.20 -32.04
C GLU A 224 -6.89 2.79 -32.13
N GLU A 225 -6.56 3.73 -31.24
CA GLU A 225 -5.24 4.35 -31.14
C GLU A 225 -4.17 3.30 -30.76
N LYS A 226 -4.47 2.39 -29.83
CA LYS A 226 -3.54 1.30 -29.47
C LYS A 226 -3.24 0.36 -30.63
N ALA A 227 -4.20 0.11 -31.51
CA ALA A 227 -3.99 -0.73 -32.68
C ALA A 227 -2.94 -0.14 -33.64
N HIS A 228 -2.83 1.19 -33.69
CA HIS A 228 -1.91 1.93 -34.56
C HIS A 228 -0.65 2.45 -33.83
N PHE A 229 -0.56 2.24 -32.52
CA PHE A 229 0.59 2.69 -31.74
C PHE A 229 1.87 1.95 -32.16
N SER A 230 2.91 2.71 -32.49
CA SER A 230 4.25 2.21 -32.74
C SER A 230 5.21 2.68 -31.64
N LEU A 231 6.16 1.82 -31.30
CA LEU A 231 7.23 2.11 -30.35
C LEU A 231 8.54 2.04 -31.10
N ASP A 232 9.35 3.09 -31.00
CA ASP A 232 10.73 3.07 -31.47
C ASP A 232 11.59 2.36 -30.41
N THR A 233 12.02 1.14 -30.74
CA THR A 233 12.82 0.29 -29.87
C THR A 233 14.31 0.54 -30.00
N ASP A 234 14.74 1.40 -30.93
CA ASP A 234 16.15 1.69 -31.21
C ASP A 234 16.70 2.79 -30.28
N VAL A 235 15.81 3.49 -29.58
CA VAL A 235 16.19 4.44 -28.52
C VAL A 235 17.00 3.72 -27.43
N THR A 236 18.28 4.03 -27.35
CA THR A 236 19.20 3.37 -26.42
C THR A 236 18.90 3.74 -24.96
N VAL A 237 19.05 2.75 -24.06
CA VAL A 237 18.89 2.90 -22.62
C VAL A 237 20.22 2.69 -21.93
N HIS A 238 20.65 3.67 -21.14
CA HIS A 238 21.94 3.64 -20.43
C HIS A 238 21.79 3.52 -18.91
N CYS A 239 20.58 3.25 -18.39
CA CYS A 239 20.38 3.13 -16.95
C CYS A 239 19.27 2.14 -16.58
N PRO A 240 19.32 1.52 -15.38
CA PRO A 240 18.36 0.51 -14.94
C PRO A 240 16.90 0.99 -14.96
N ILE A 241 16.64 2.25 -14.55
CA ILE A 241 15.28 2.79 -14.56
C ILE A 241 14.73 2.98 -15.97
N GLY A 242 15.58 3.32 -16.94
CA GLY A 242 15.16 3.36 -18.34
C GLY A 242 14.81 1.97 -18.85
N GLN A 243 15.53 0.95 -18.39
CA GLN A 243 15.29 -0.45 -18.77
C GLN A 243 13.95 -0.92 -18.18
N ASP A 244 13.64 -0.60 -16.92
CA ASP A 244 12.32 -0.84 -16.33
C ASP A 244 11.19 -0.22 -17.17
N TYR A 245 11.32 1.05 -17.56
CA TYR A 245 10.29 1.69 -18.37
C TYR A 245 10.15 1.06 -19.75
N ARG A 246 11.26 0.71 -20.41
CA ARG A 246 11.28 0.02 -21.70
C ARG A 246 10.57 -1.32 -21.61
N ASP A 247 10.96 -2.15 -20.64
CA ASP A 247 10.38 -3.47 -20.45
C ASP A 247 8.88 -3.40 -20.11
N ARG A 248 8.47 -2.41 -19.32
CA ARG A 248 7.05 -2.22 -18.97
C ARG A 248 6.21 -1.81 -20.16
N VAL A 249 6.69 -0.94 -21.06
CA VAL A 249 5.91 -0.59 -22.25
C VAL A 249 5.82 -1.78 -23.21
N LEU A 250 6.93 -2.51 -23.41
CA LEU A 250 6.96 -3.72 -24.23
C LEU A 250 6.03 -4.80 -23.66
N PHE A 251 6.02 -5.00 -22.34
CA PHE A 251 5.10 -5.92 -21.67
C PHE A 251 3.63 -5.54 -21.88
N GLN A 252 3.32 -4.24 -21.81
CA GLN A 252 1.95 -3.76 -22.07
C GLN A 252 1.54 -3.95 -23.53
N MET A 253 2.43 -3.66 -24.47
CA MET A 253 2.19 -3.90 -25.90
C MET A 253 2.02 -5.39 -26.18
N GLY A 254 2.92 -6.23 -25.69
CA GLY A 254 2.82 -7.69 -25.80
C GLY A 254 1.50 -8.21 -25.22
N SER A 255 1.15 -7.78 -24.01
CA SER A 255 -0.12 -8.16 -23.37
C SER A 255 -1.35 -7.74 -24.17
N TYR A 256 -1.33 -6.55 -24.79
CA TYR A 256 -2.42 -6.05 -25.61
C TYR A 256 -2.61 -6.88 -26.89
N TRP A 257 -1.51 -7.27 -27.54
CA TRP A 257 -1.55 -8.01 -28.80
C TRP A 257 -1.85 -9.50 -28.63
N LEU A 258 -1.68 -10.11 -27.44
CA LEU A 258 -1.82 -11.57 -27.26
C LEU A 258 -3.11 -12.17 -27.82
N ALA A 259 -4.26 -11.51 -27.63
CA ALA A 259 -5.55 -11.99 -28.13
C ALA A 259 -5.86 -11.57 -29.57
N LYS A 260 -5.03 -10.71 -30.18
CA LYS A 260 -5.26 -10.06 -31.47
C LYS A 260 -4.28 -10.54 -32.56
N ASP A 261 -3.00 -10.64 -32.20
CA ASP A 261 -1.89 -11.07 -33.05
C ASP A 261 -0.80 -11.69 -32.14
N ALA A 262 -0.82 -13.01 -32.02
CA ALA A 262 0.06 -13.74 -31.11
C ALA A 262 1.56 -13.63 -31.51
N PRO A 263 1.98 -13.79 -32.79
CA PRO A 263 3.36 -13.56 -33.18
C PRO A 263 3.89 -12.17 -32.82
N LYS A 264 3.11 -11.12 -33.10
CA LYS A 264 3.47 -9.73 -32.73
C LYS A 264 3.58 -9.57 -31.21
N ALA A 265 2.66 -10.17 -30.46
CA ALA A 265 2.69 -10.15 -29.01
C ALA A 265 3.95 -10.79 -28.44
N LEU A 266 4.31 -11.98 -28.93
CA LEU A 266 5.51 -12.71 -28.49
C LEU A 266 6.78 -11.93 -28.82
N ALA A 267 6.86 -11.29 -29.99
CA ALA A 267 8.02 -10.48 -30.37
C ALA A 267 8.28 -9.32 -29.38
N TYR A 268 7.23 -8.64 -28.91
CA TYR A 268 7.38 -7.60 -27.88
C TYR A 268 7.76 -8.18 -26.51
N LEU A 269 7.14 -9.30 -26.11
CA LEU A 269 7.45 -9.94 -24.82
C LEU A 269 8.88 -10.47 -24.78
N GLN A 270 9.40 -11.00 -25.88
CA GLN A 270 10.76 -11.52 -25.98
C GLN A 270 11.82 -10.42 -25.90
N GLN A 271 11.51 -9.21 -26.37
CA GLN A 271 12.41 -8.06 -26.29
C GLN A 271 12.48 -7.41 -24.90
N ALA A 272 11.55 -7.73 -24.01
CA ALA A 272 11.46 -7.18 -22.66
C ALA A 272 12.24 -8.06 -21.68
N GLY A 273 13.20 -7.46 -20.97
CA GLY A 273 14.08 -8.15 -20.03
C GLY A 273 13.43 -8.51 -18.69
N SER A 274 12.32 -7.87 -18.32
CA SER A 274 11.67 -8.11 -17.03
C SER A 274 11.19 -9.55 -16.83
N ASP A 275 11.32 -10.08 -15.61
CA ASP A 275 10.85 -11.41 -15.22
C ASP A 275 9.41 -11.70 -15.65
N GLN A 276 8.52 -10.71 -15.51
CA GLN A 276 7.11 -10.85 -15.89
C GLN A 276 6.92 -11.05 -17.39
N ALA A 277 7.72 -10.37 -18.22
CA ALA A 277 7.63 -10.50 -19.66
C ALA A 277 8.20 -11.84 -20.13
N GLN A 278 9.35 -12.24 -19.59
CA GLN A 278 9.96 -13.53 -19.89
C GLN A 278 9.03 -14.70 -19.49
N GLU A 279 8.48 -14.66 -18.27
CA GLU A 279 7.50 -15.67 -17.82
C GLU A 279 6.27 -15.71 -18.72
N LYS A 280 5.75 -14.54 -19.10
CA LYS A 280 4.57 -14.47 -19.98
C LYS A 280 4.88 -15.00 -21.37
N TRP A 281 6.05 -14.66 -21.93
CA TRP A 281 6.52 -15.23 -23.19
C TRP A 281 6.62 -16.76 -23.10
N LEU A 282 7.26 -17.31 -22.07
CA LEU A 282 7.42 -18.76 -21.87
C LEU A 282 6.07 -19.48 -21.81
N ARG A 283 5.11 -18.94 -21.04
CA ARG A 283 3.78 -19.53 -20.89
C ARG A 283 2.98 -19.49 -22.20
N GLU A 284 2.95 -18.36 -22.88
CA GLU A 284 2.16 -18.20 -24.10
C GLU A 284 2.79 -18.92 -25.30
N SER A 285 4.13 -18.87 -25.45
CA SER A 285 4.87 -19.65 -26.44
C SER A 285 4.65 -21.16 -26.28
N TYR A 286 4.63 -21.66 -25.04
CA TYR A 286 4.35 -23.07 -24.78
C TYR A 286 2.92 -23.47 -25.22
N LYS A 287 1.92 -22.63 -24.92
CA LYS A 287 0.53 -22.86 -25.33
C LYS A 287 0.36 -22.89 -26.84
N LEU A 288 1.15 -22.10 -27.57
CA LEU A 288 1.16 -22.04 -29.04
C LEU A 288 1.96 -23.19 -29.68
N GLY A 289 2.55 -24.08 -28.87
CA GLY A 289 3.24 -25.28 -29.35
C GLY A 289 4.74 -25.11 -29.60
N HIS A 290 5.33 -23.95 -29.28
CA HIS A 290 6.77 -23.68 -29.43
C HIS A 290 7.60 -24.33 -28.30
N LYS A 291 7.45 -25.64 -28.09
CA LYS A 291 8.00 -26.35 -26.94
C LYS A 291 9.53 -26.35 -26.89
N ASP A 292 10.19 -26.60 -28.02
CA ASP A 292 11.65 -26.69 -28.07
C ASP A 292 12.32 -25.34 -27.74
N ALA A 293 11.78 -24.24 -28.29
CA ALA A 293 12.25 -22.89 -28.00
C ALA A 293 12.01 -22.51 -26.54
N VAL A 294 10.87 -22.91 -25.97
CA VAL A 294 10.58 -22.71 -24.55
C VAL A 294 11.53 -23.51 -23.67
N GLN A 295 11.82 -24.76 -24.03
CA GLN A 295 12.73 -25.62 -23.28
C GLN A 295 14.13 -25.00 -23.23
N GLN A 296 14.69 -24.61 -24.38
CA GLN A 296 16.01 -23.97 -24.47
C GLN A 296 16.07 -22.66 -23.66
N ALA A 297 15.00 -21.86 -23.70
CA ALA A 297 14.94 -20.62 -22.93
C ALA A 297 14.87 -20.88 -21.41
N LEU A 298 14.16 -21.93 -20.97
CA LEU A 298 14.13 -22.33 -19.55
C LEU A 298 15.49 -22.82 -19.09
N GLU A 299 16.15 -23.68 -19.87
CA GLU A 299 17.49 -24.20 -19.57
C GLU A 299 18.49 -23.03 -19.44
N ALA A 300 18.47 -22.08 -20.37
CA ALA A 300 19.32 -20.89 -20.30
C ALA A 300 19.08 -20.03 -19.04
N ILE A 301 17.81 -19.87 -18.62
CA ILE A 301 17.47 -19.15 -17.39
C ILE A 301 17.92 -19.91 -16.14
N ILE A 302 17.85 -21.25 -16.15
CA ILE A 302 18.28 -22.08 -15.02
C ILE A 302 19.81 -22.05 -14.89
N ASP A 303 20.52 -22.06 -16.01
CA ASP A 303 21.98 -22.02 -16.05
C ASP A 303 22.54 -20.65 -15.65
N ASP A 304 21.89 -19.55 -16.05
CA ASP A 304 22.29 -18.16 -15.73
C ASP A 304 21.08 -17.28 -15.38
N PRO A 305 20.57 -17.37 -14.14
CA PRO A 305 19.36 -16.68 -13.73
C PRO A 305 19.58 -15.18 -13.49
N ALA A 306 18.79 -14.35 -14.17
CA ALA A 306 18.78 -12.90 -13.94
C ALA A 306 18.18 -12.49 -12.58
N SER A 307 17.34 -13.33 -11.98
CA SER A 307 16.79 -13.13 -10.64
C SER A 307 16.34 -14.46 -10.02
N ASP A 308 16.32 -14.52 -8.69
CA ASP A 308 15.77 -15.65 -7.92
C ASP A 308 14.30 -15.89 -8.23
N THR A 309 13.59 -14.79 -8.50
CA THR A 309 12.20 -14.85 -8.89
C THR A 309 12.12 -15.67 -10.16
N LEU A 310 12.75 -15.22 -11.25
CA LEU A 310 12.72 -15.86 -12.56
C LEU A 310 13.20 -17.32 -12.51
N LEU A 311 14.30 -17.60 -11.80
CA LEU A 311 14.83 -18.95 -11.57
C LEU A 311 13.75 -19.90 -11.02
N ALA A 312 13.11 -19.51 -9.91
CA ALA A 312 12.11 -20.35 -9.26
C ALA A 312 10.91 -20.68 -10.16
N PHE A 313 10.56 -19.77 -11.09
CA PHE A 313 9.55 -20.08 -12.11
C PHE A 313 10.08 -21.02 -13.18
N ALA A 314 11.30 -20.78 -13.67
CA ALA A 314 11.87 -21.58 -14.73
C ALA A 314 12.02 -23.04 -14.31
N GLU A 315 12.58 -23.30 -13.12
CA GLU A 315 12.69 -24.65 -12.56
C GLU A 315 11.32 -25.32 -12.40
N ASP A 316 10.34 -24.64 -11.82
CA ASP A 316 8.99 -25.17 -11.61
C ASP A 316 8.27 -25.46 -12.94
N PHE A 317 8.37 -24.54 -13.89
CA PHE A 317 7.72 -24.68 -15.19
C PHE A 317 8.39 -25.76 -16.03
N TYR A 318 9.73 -25.83 -16.01
CA TYR A 318 10.51 -26.89 -16.66
C TYR A 318 10.12 -28.26 -16.12
N ALA A 319 10.18 -28.44 -14.80
CA ALA A 319 9.86 -29.72 -14.16
C ALA A 319 8.44 -30.20 -14.49
N ARG A 320 7.46 -29.27 -14.55
CA ARG A 320 6.07 -29.61 -14.85
C ARG A 320 5.79 -29.90 -16.32
N LYS A 321 6.54 -29.30 -17.24
CA LYS A 321 6.28 -29.43 -18.68
C LYS A 321 7.17 -30.44 -19.38
N PHE A 322 8.38 -30.66 -18.87
CA PHE A 322 9.39 -31.51 -19.51
C PHE A 322 9.78 -32.73 -18.64
N ASP A 323 9.78 -32.61 -17.30
CA ASP A 323 10.18 -33.72 -16.40
C ASP A 323 9.01 -34.50 -15.75
N ARG A 324 7.79 -34.36 -16.30
CA ARG A 324 6.57 -35.08 -15.86
C ARG A 324 6.18 -34.83 -14.39
N LYS A 325 6.72 -33.82 -13.71
CA LYS A 325 6.29 -33.41 -12.37
C LYS A 325 4.85 -32.93 -12.43
N ARG A 326 3.97 -33.49 -11.59
CA ARG A 326 2.53 -33.14 -11.62
C ARG A 326 2.19 -31.89 -10.81
N THR A 327 2.93 -31.62 -9.74
CA THR A 327 2.67 -30.55 -8.78
C THR A 327 3.75 -29.49 -8.82
N SER A 328 3.41 -28.27 -8.40
CA SER A 328 4.38 -27.18 -8.29
C SER A 328 5.21 -27.29 -7.02
N THR A 329 6.41 -26.70 -6.98
CA THR A 329 7.24 -26.64 -5.77
C THR A 329 6.50 -25.99 -4.59
N LEU A 330 5.69 -24.97 -4.85
CA LEU A 330 4.81 -24.35 -3.85
C LEU A 330 3.78 -25.34 -3.28
N THR A 331 3.21 -26.18 -4.15
CA THR A 331 2.24 -27.21 -3.75
C THR A 331 2.89 -28.31 -2.92
N ASP A 332 4.11 -28.71 -3.29
CA ASP A 332 4.85 -29.74 -2.55
C ASP A 332 5.23 -29.22 -1.16
N MET A 333 5.74 -27.99 -1.06
CA MET A 333 6.03 -27.36 0.23
C MET A 333 4.80 -27.25 1.13
N LEU A 334 3.63 -26.95 0.57
CA LEU A 334 2.39 -26.95 1.34
C LEU A 334 2.04 -28.34 1.87
N ARG A 335 2.26 -29.40 1.08
CA ARG A 335 1.94 -30.78 1.49
C ARG A 335 2.89 -31.30 2.56
N ASP A 336 4.15 -30.88 2.49
CA ASP A 336 5.19 -31.21 3.48
C ASP A 336 5.12 -30.25 4.69
N ALA A 337 3.91 -29.85 5.09
CA ALA A 337 3.68 -28.95 6.21
C ALA A 337 4.37 -29.48 7.47
N THR A 338 5.12 -28.60 8.13
CA THR A 338 5.90 -28.96 9.32
C THR A 338 5.00 -29.11 10.54
N HIS A 339 3.93 -28.32 10.60
CA HIS A 339 2.96 -28.34 11.69
C HIS A 339 1.53 -28.28 11.18
N VAL A 340 0.64 -28.92 11.93
CA VAL A 340 -0.80 -28.81 11.75
C VAL A 340 -1.40 -28.34 13.05
N VAL A 341 -2.06 -27.19 13.02
CA VAL A 341 -2.70 -26.56 14.18
C VAL A 341 -4.20 -26.60 14.01
N GLN A 342 -4.92 -27.04 15.04
CA GLN A 342 -6.37 -26.93 15.11
C GLN A 342 -6.73 -25.58 15.72
N LEU A 343 -7.44 -24.74 14.98
CA LEU A 343 -7.95 -23.46 15.46
C LEU A 343 -9.46 -23.39 15.33
N ASP A 344 -10.07 -22.72 16.30
CA ASP A 344 -11.47 -22.39 16.23
C ASP A 344 -11.78 -21.50 15.00
N ASP A 345 -12.89 -21.78 14.30
CA ASP A 345 -13.31 -21.06 13.09
C ASP A 345 -13.49 -19.55 13.32
N ILE A 346 -13.64 -19.13 14.57
CA ILE A 346 -13.70 -17.74 14.99
C ILE A 346 -12.44 -16.95 14.67
N HIS A 347 -11.31 -17.65 14.51
CA HIS A 347 -10.04 -17.04 14.14
C HIS A 347 -9.88 -16.84 12.63
N ASN A 348 -10.86 -17.19 11.79
CA ASN A 348 -10.75 -17.08 10.33
C ASN A 348 -10.37 -15.69 9.79
N GLN A 349 -10.71 -14.62 10.51
CA GLN A 349 -10.33 -13.23 10.16
C GLN A 349 -9.04 -12.75 10.85
N SER A 350 -8.38 -13.61 11.62
CA SER A 350 -7.18 -13.31 12.39
C SER A 350 -6.35 -14.57 12.68
N VAL A 351 -6.13 -15.38 11.64
CA VAL A 351 -5.60 -16.75 11.75
C VAL A 351 -4.28 -16.78 12.51
N GLU A 352 -3.38 -15.86 12.17
CA GLU A 352 -2.04 -15.79 12.74
C GLU A 352 -2.06 -15.39 14.21
N GLN A 353 -3.02 -14.57 14.62
CA GLN A 353 -3.24 -14.29 16.03
C GLN A 353 -3.76 -15.53 16.76
N GLY A 354 -4.62 -16.31 16.12
CA GLY A 354 -5.09 -17.61 16.64
C GLY A 354 -3.94 -18.59 16.84
N VAL A 355 -3.03 -18.72 15.86
CA VAL A 355 -1.83 -19.58 15.98
C VAL A 355 -0.90 -19.10 17.09
N ILE A 356 -0.68 -17.78 17.21
CA ILE A 356 0.11 -17.21 18.32
C ILE A 356 -0.50 -17.57 19.67
N SER A 357 -1.81 -17.40 19.85
CA SER A 357 -2.50 -17.76 21.08
C SER A 357 -2.46 -19.27 21.33
N TYR A 358 -2.54 -20.11 20.29
CA TYR A 358 -2.36 -21.55 20.41
C TYR A 358 -1.00 -21.93 21.02
N TYR A 359 0.10 -21.35 20.53
CA TYR A 359 1.43 -21.60 21.10
C TYR A 359 1.58 -21.05 22.52
N ARG A 360 1.03 -19.86 22.81
CA ARG A 360 1.07 -19.27 24.15
C ARG A 360 0.36 -20.13 25.20
N ARG A 361 -0.77 -20.76 24.85
CA ARG A 361 -1.47 -21.71 25.74
C ARG A 361 -0.63 -22.94 26.08
N GLN A 362 0.37 -23.27 25.26
CA GLN A 362 1.31 -24.35 25.53
C GLN A 362 2.57 -23.87 26.27
N GLY A 363 2.60 -22.61 26.71
CA GLY A 363 3.74 -22.02 27.40
C GLY A 363 4.88 -21.57 26.46
N LEU A 364 4.66 -21.55 25.14
CA LEU A 364 5.66 -21.11 24.16
C LEU A 364 5.53 -19.61 23.86
N ALA A 365 6.66 -18.96 23.62
CA ALA A 365 6.67 -17.55 23.22
C ALA A 365 6.52 -17.43 21.70
N ALA A 366 5.44 -16.79 21.25
CA ALA A 366 5.15 -16.60 19.83
C ALA A 366 4.81 -15.13 19.52
N TYR A 367 5.33 -14.63 18.38
CA TYR A 367 5.23 -13.24 17.96
C TYR A 367 5.08 -13.12 16.45
N ARG A 368 4.39 -12.06 15.98
CA ARG A 368 4.36 -11.69 14.57
C ARG A 368 5.76 -11.30 14.09
N SER A 369 6.23 -11.89 13.00
CA SER A 369 7.60 -11.74 12.50
C SER A 369 7.73 -11.45 11.00
N GLU A 370 6.62 -11.14 10.32
CA GLU A 370 6.50 -10.90 8.88
C GLU A 370 7.48 -9.79 8.36
N ASN A 371 7.08 -8.94 7.42
CA ASN A 371 8.04 -8.05 6.75
C ASN A 371 8.62 -6.95 7.68
N GLN A 372 7.92 -6.56 8.74
CA GLN A 372 8.25 -5.34 9.48
C GLN A 372 9.56 -5.43 10.29
N PRO A 373 9.85 -6.48 11.08
CA PRO A 373 11.10 -6.56 11.84
C PRO A 373 12.33 -6.54 10.95
N TRP A 374 12.30 -7.29 9.83
CA TRP A 374 13.39 -7.38 8.87
C TRP A 374 13.65 -6.08 8.13
N ARG A 375 12.60 -5.40 7.67
CA ARG A 375 12.73 -4.09 7.02
C ARG A 375 13.22 -3.03 7.99
N MET A 376 12.77 -3.05 9.25
CA MET A 376 13.25 -2.12 10.27
C MET A 376 14.71 -2.38 10.63
N LEU A 377 15.10 -3.64 10.80
CA LEU A 377 16.50 -4.06 10.99
C LEU A 377 17.37 -3.52 9.86
N PHE A 378 17.04 -3.83 8.60
CA PHE A 378 17.78 -3.37 7.44
C PHE A 378 17.86 -1.84 7.37
N GLY A 379 16.72 -1.17 7.50
CA GLY A 379 16.63 0.29 7.37
C GLY A 379 17.39 1.05 8.45
N LEU A 380 17.39 0.56 9.70
CA LEU A 380 18.17 1.16 10.79
C LEU A 380 19.66 0.82 10.69
N LEU A 381 19.99 -0.40 10.28
CA LEU A 381 21.37 -0.86 10.21
C LEU A 381 22.18 -0.04 9.19
N PHE A 382 21.57 0.24 8.04
CA PHE A 382 22.19 0.92 6.91
C PHE A 382 21.69 2.35 6.69
N TRP A 383 21.09 2.96 7.71
CA TRP A 383 20.40 4.26 7.60
C TRP A 383 21.25 5.34 6.93
N ASP A 384 22.53 5.43 7.29
CA ASP A 384 23.44 6.48 6.81
C ASP A 384 23.72 6.38 5.30
N TRP A 385 23.83 5.18 4.73
CA TRP A 385 23.95 5.03 3.27
C TRP A 385 22.61 5.20 2.56
N LEU A 386 21.54 4.70 3.17
CA LEU A 386 20.20 4.73 2.59
C LEU A 386 19.64 6.16 2.54
N TYR A 387 19.97 7.00 3.51
CA TYR A 387 19.37 8.32 3.65
C TYR A 387 20.34 9.44 4.01
N GLY A 388 21.64 9.20 3.98
CA GLY A 388 22.67 10.24 4.04
C GLY A 388 22.95 10.82 2.66
N GLU A 389 24.20 11.19 2.42
CA GLU A 389 24.67 11.94 1.24
C GLU A 389 24.34 11.26 -0.10
N TRP A 390 24.29 9.92 -0.11
CA TRP A 390 24.10 9.09 -1.32
C TRP A 390 22.69 8.51 -1.44
N GLY A 391 21.79 8.87 -0.52
CA GLY A 391 20.50 8.21 -0.36
C GLY A 391 19.41 8.75 -1.28
N LEU A 392 19.12 10.05 -1.15
CA LEU A 392 18.00 10.73 -1.80
C LEU A 392 18.53 11.87 -2.68
N VAL A 393 17.85 12.14 -3.79
CA VAL A 393 18.27 13.20 -4.73
C VAL A 393 17.37 14.44 -4.56
N SER A 394 16.08 14.25 -4.26
CA SER A 394 15.18 15.34 -3.88
C SER A 394 14.45 15.02 -2.57
N GLU A 395 13.98 16.05 -1.87
CA GLU A 395 13.27 15.90 -0.60
C GLU A 395 11.97 15.08 -0.69
N PHE A 396 11.43 14.94 -1.90
CA PHE A 396 10.21 14.19 -2.21
C PHE A 396 10.50 12.71 -2.47
N ASP A 397 11.77 12.34 -2.63
CA ASP A 397 12.16 10.94 -2.67
C ASP A 397 11.91 10.29 -1.31
N ARG A 398 11.17 9.19 -1.32
CA ARG A 398 10.98 8.36 -0.13
C ARG A 398 11.86 7.11 -0.14
N ARG A 399 12.10 6.57 -1.35
CA ARG A 399 12.91 5.38 -1.55
C ARG A 399 14.32 5.78 -1.98
N PRO A 400 15.35 5.32 -1.26
CA PRO A 400 16.75 5.54 -1.63
C PRO A 400 17.04 5.11 -3.07
N GLN A 401 17.92 5.85 -3.75
CA GLN A 401 18.28 5.58 -5.15
C GLN A 401 18.87 4.18 -5.31
N VAL A 402 19.76 3.79 -4.39
CA VAL A 402 20.44 2.49 -4.38
C VAL A 402 19.47 1.30 -4.22
N LEU A 403 18.35 1.52 -3.52
CA LEU A 403 17.28 0.51 -3.44
C LEU A 403 16.31 0.60 -4.63
N ARG A 404 16.29 1.71 -5.38
CA ARG A 404 15.49 1.83 -6.61
C ARG A 404 16.18 1.11 -7.76
N TYR A 405 17.51 1.17 -7.83
CA TYR A 405 18.31 0.46 -8.81
C TYR A 405 18.70 -0.96 -8.38
N ASN A 406 18.50 -1.30 -7.10
CA ASN A 406 18.82 -2.60 -6.54
C ASN A 406 20.32 -2.94 -6.64
N ASP A 407 21.17 -1.92 -6.50
CA ASP A 407 22.64 -1.98 -6.68
C ASP A 407 23.38 -1.60 -5.39
N PHE A 408 22.72 -1.75 -4.24
CA PHE A 408 23.24 -1.31 -2.95
C PHE A 408 24.55 -2.01 -2.58
N TYR A 409 24.60 -3.34 -2.74
CA TYR A 409 25.83 -4.10 -2.52
C TYR A 409 26.90 -3.81 -3.57
N ASP A 410 26.54 -3.63 -4.84
CA ASP A 410 27.52 -3.35 -5.90
C ASP A 410 28.27 -2.04 -5.67
N ARG A 411 27.59 -1.03 -5.09
CA ARG A 411 28.18 0.26 -4.74
C ARG A 411 29.02 0.23 -3.46
N PHE A 412 28.59 -0.51 -2.45
CA PHE A 412 29.14 -0.40 -1.09
C PHE A 412 29.58 -1.72 -0.46
N GLY A 413 29.78 -2.80 -1.25
CA GLY A 413 29.97 -4.16 -0.74
C GLY A 413 31.07 -4.30 0.32
N SER A 414 32.25 -3.72 0.06
CA SER A 414 33.35 -3.68 1.05
C SER A 414 32.93 -3.06 2.38
N ASP A 415 32.27 -1.90 2.33
CA ASP A 415 31.88 -1.14 3.50
C ASP A 415 30.72 -1.83 4.24
N ILE A 416 29.78 -2.43 3.51
CA ILE A 416 28.67 -3.23 4.05
C ILE A 416 29.23 -4.42 4.84
N GLU A 417 30.17 -5.17 4.28
CA GLU A 417 30.77 -6.33 4.94
C GLU A 417 31.51 -5.91 6.22
N GLN A 418 32.30 -4.83 6.18
CA GLN A 418 32.97 -4.30 7.36
C GLN A 418 31.98 -3.81 8.43
N HIS A 419 30.91 -3.13 8.02
CA HIS A 419 29.88 -2.62 8.90
C HIS A 419 29.11 -3.75 9.59
N LEU A 420 28.76 -4.79 8.84
CA LEU A 420 28.14 -6.00 9.38
C LEU A 420 29.07 -6.72 10.34
N ASN A 421 30.36 -6.87 10.03
CA ASN A 421 31.34 -7.46 10.94
C ASN A 421 31.43 -6.70 12.27
N LYS A 422 31.34 -5.37 12.21
CA LYS A 422 31.40 -4.52 13.41
C LYS A 422 30.13 -4.64 14.26
N TYR A 423 28.95 -4.48 13.67
CA TYR A 423 27.71 -4.33 14.43
C TYR A 423 26.96 -5.64 14.64
N CYS A 424 27.11 -6.63 13.77
CA CYS A 424 26.57 -7.98 13.93
C CYS A 424 27.53 -8.93 14.65
N ALA A 425 28.58 -8.42 15.31
CA ALA A 425 29.51 -9.25 16.10
C ALA A 425 28.83 -9.97 17.27
N SER A 426 27.80 -9.37 17.87
CA SER A 426 26.96 -9.99 18.89
C SER A 426 25.59 -9.32 18.95
N ALA A 427 24.58 -10.06 19.43
CA ALA A 427 23.21 -9.58 19.58
C ALA A 427 23.14 -8.27 20.40
N GLY A 428 23.87 -8.19 21.51
CA GLY A 428 23.91 -7.00 22.37
C GLY A 428 24.56 -5.78 21.71
N THR A 429 25.56 -5.98 20.85
CA THR A 429 26.18 -4.89 20.07
C THR A 429 25.22 -4.37 19.01
N LEU A 430 24.58 -5.26 18.26
CA LEU A 430 23.60 -4.92 17.25
C LEU A 430 22.40 -4.19 17.85
N HIS A 431 21.84 -4.72 18.95
CA HIS A 431 20.69 -4.13 19.63
C HIS A 431 20.97 -2.68 20.09
N ARG A 432 22.12 -2.42 20.72
CA ARG A 432 22.53 -1.05 21.12
C ARG A 432 22.68 -0.11 19.92
N TYR A 433 23.25 -0.61 18.83
CA TYR A 433 23.40 0.19 17.61
C TYR A 433 22.03 0.56 17.01
N LEU A 434 21.11 -0.40 16.92
CA LEU A 434 19.76 -0.17 16.40
C LEU A 434 18.97 0.81 17.27
N LEU A 435 19.08 0.73 18.60
CA LEU A 435 18.47 1.71 19.51
C LEU A 435 19.02 3.12 19.31
N LYS A 436 20.34 3.24 19.13
CA LYS A 436 20.98 4.53 18.82
C LYS A 436 20.43 5.10 17.51
N GLN A 437 20.38 4.30 16.46
CA GLN A 437 19.86 4.71 15.14
C GLN A 437 18.37 5.08 15.20
N ALA A 438 17.57 4.26 15.88
CA ALA A 438 16.15 4.52 16.07
C ALA A 438 15.91 5.84 16.81
N SER A 439 16.69 6.11 17.87
CA SER A 439 16.59 7.34 18.66
C SER A 439 17.03 8.58 17.87
N ALA A 440 18.15 8.48 17.14
CA ALA A 440 18.70 9.59 16.36
C ALA A 440 17.81 10.00 15.17
N HIS A 441 16.99 9.09 14.66
CA HIS A 441 16.25 9.28 13.42
C HIS A 441 14.73 9.15 13.55
N TYR A 442 14.22 8.95 14.77
CA TYR A 442 12.81 8.77 15.04
C TYR A 442 11.95 9.82 14.34
N GLY A 443 10.90 9.37 13.64
CA GLY A 443 9.95 10.24 12.94
C GLY A 443 10.41 10.75 11.57
N LYS A 444 11.69 10.57 11.17
CA LYS A 444 12.19 10.97 9.84
C LYS A 444 11.50 10.16 8.72
N VAL A 445 11.14 10.81 7.62
CA VAL A 445 10.46 10.17 6.49
C VAL A 445 11.35 9.07 5.88
N ASN A 446 10.78 7.90 5.64
CA ASN A 446 11.48 6.76 5.03
C ASN A 446 10.45 5.85 4.32
N SER A 447 10.86 5.05 3.33
CA SER A 447 9.98 4.10 2.62
C SER A 447 10.16 2.64 3.06
N ILE A 448 11.07 2.38 3.99
CA ILE A 448 11.49 1.03 4.34
C ILE A 448 10.63 0.49 5.48
N PHE A 449 10.37 1.26 6.52
CA PHE A 449 9.58 0.82 7.67
C PHE A 449 8.77 1.95 8.28
N MET A 450 7.77 1.58 9.07
CA MET A 450 6.98 2.54 9.85
C MET A 450 7.59 2.69 11.25
N TRP A 451 7.73 3.92 11.70
CA TRP A 451 8.22 4.21 13.06
C TRP A 451 7.26 3.68 14.12
N ARG A 452 7.82 3.10 15.18
CA ARG A 452 7.17 2.71 16.43
C ARG A 452 8.01 3.25 17.59
N GLN A 453 7.39 3.48 18.75
CA GLN A 453 8.17 3.76 19.96
C GLN A 453 9.04 2.54 20.27
N GLY A 454 10.36 2.75 20.40
CA GLY A 454 11.33 1.68 20.63
C GLY A 454 11.49 0.69 19.46
N LEU A 455 12.16 -0.43 19.74
CA LEU A 455 12.25 -1.56 18.81
C LEU A 455 11.05 -2.50 19.04
N PRO A 456 10.45 -3.06 17.97
CA PRO A 456 9.42 -4.08 18.11
C PRO A 456 9.92 -5.26 18.95
N GLN A 457 9.05 -5.81 19.80
CA GLN A 457 9.38 -6.98 20.61
C GLN A 457 9.88 -8.15 19.76
N SER A 458 9.26 -8.39 18.60
CA SER A 458 9.70 -9.45 17.68
C SER A 458 11.10 -9.24 17.12
N LEU A 459 11.55 -7.99 16.93
CA LEU A 459 12.94 -7.72 16.55
C LEU A 459 13.89 -8.00 17.71
N THR A 460 13.51 -7.66 18.94
CA THR A 460 14.31 -7.96 20.14
C THR A 460 14.49 -9.47 20.31
N ILE A 461 13.39 -10.22 20.26
CA ILE A 461 13.38 -11.69 20.35
C ILE A 461 14.18 -12.33 19.20
N LEU A 462 14.07 -11.80 17.98
CA LEU A 462 14.87 -12.25 16.84
C LEU A 462 16.36 -12.14 17.14
N LEU A 463 16.83 -11.00 17.65
CA LEU A 463 18.24 -10.77 17.94
C LEU A 463 18.76 -11.65 19.09
N GLU A 464 17.93 -11.90 20.10
CA GLU A 464 18.30 -12.70 21.27
C GLU A 464 18.49 -14.18 20.93
N HIS A 465 17.69 -14.72 20.01
CA HIS A 465 17.65 -16.16 19.76
C HIS A 465 18.22 -16.59 18.39
N THR A 466 18.62 -15.65 17.53
CA THR A 466 19.22 -16.00 16.24
C THR A 466 20.74 -16.07 16.28
N ASN A 467 21.30 -16.93 15.44
CA ASN A 467 22.74 -16.96 15.21
C ASN A 467 23.14 -15.72 14.39
N MET A 468 24.09 -14.93 14.91
CA MET A 468 24.54 -13.70 14.27
C MET A 468 25.22 -13.93 12.90
N GLU A 469 25.85 -15.08 12.70
CA GLU A 469 26.43 -15.45 11.40
C GLU A 469 25.34 -15.66 10.35
N ASN A 470 24.30 -16.42 10.70
CA ASN A 470 23.13 -16.65 9.85
C ASN A 470 22.46 -15.30 9.49
N LEU A 471 22.30 -14.42 10.49
CA LEU A 471 21.75 -13.09 10.30
C LEU A 471 22.60 -12.23 9.37
N ARG A 472 23.93 -12.24 9.55
CA ARG A 472 24.87 -11.52 8.68
C ARG A 472 24.75 -11.98 7.23
N GLN A 473 24.80 -13.29 6.99
CA GLN A 473 24.69 -13.87 5.65
C GLN A 473 23.39 -13.46 4.98
N PHE A 474 22.27 -13.51 5.71
CA PHE A 474 20.98 -13.10 5.17
C PHE A 474 20.91 -11.59 4.89
N LEU A 475 21.47 -10.74 5.75
CA LEU A 475 21.55 -9.30 5.50
C LEU A 475 22.41 -8.95 4.28
N VAL A 476 23.48 -9.71 4.01
CA VAL A 476 24.26 -9.59 2.76
C VAL A 476 23.39 -9.93 1.55
N LEU A 477 22.63 -11.02 1.60
CA LEU A 477 21.68 -11.35 0.52
C LEU A 477 20.65 -10.24 0.31
N MET A 478 20.08 -9.68 1.39
CA MET A 478 19.19 -8.52 1.29
C MET A 478 19.87 -7.28 0.68
N CYS A 479 21.17 -7.06 0.91
CA CYS A 479 21.90 -5.95 0.29
C CYS A 479 22.13 -6.17 -1.21
N LYS A 480 22.31 -7.43 -1.63
CA LYS A 480 22.50 -7.82 -3.04
C LYS A 480 21.21 -7.76 -3.83
N ASP A 481 20.09 -8.21 -3.25
CA ASP A 481 18.78 -8.16 -3.89
C ASP A 481 17.67 -7.76 -2.91
N TYR A 482 17.64 -6.48 -2.57
CA TYR A 482 16.59 -5.93 -1.71
C TYR A 482 15.22 -5.95 -2.40
N ALA A 483 15.17 -5.87 -3.73
CA ALA A 483 13.92 -5.86 -4.47
C ALA A 483 13.13 -7.17 -4.25
N SER A 484 13.81 -8.32 -4.31
CA SER A 484 13.21 -9.63 -4.08
C SER A 484 13.10 -10.00 -2.60
N LEU A 485 14.03 -9.56 -1.73
CA LEU A 485 14.12 -9.99 -0.33
C LEU A 485 13.60 -8.97 0.70
N ARG A 486 12.83 -7.96 0.26
CA ARG A 486 12.16 -7.01 1.20
C ARG A 486 10.85 -7.54 1.78
N ASP A 487 10.29 -8.60 1.20
CA ASP A 487 9.01 -9.16 1.60
C ASP A 487 8.97 -10.70 1.47
N GLY A 488 7.83 -11.31 1.81
CA GLY A 488 7.70 -12.78 1.83
C GLY A 488 8.25 -13.45 3.09
N PHE A 489 8.52 -12.67 4.14
CA PHE A 489 8.97 -13.22 5.42
C PHE A 489 7.86 -14.00 6.13
N PRO A 490 8.19 -15.09 6.85
CA PRO A 490 7.21 -15.89 7.59
C PRO A 490 6.38 -15.07 8.58
N ASP A 491 5.10 -15.41 8.69
CA ASP A 491 4.11 -14.69 9.49
C ASP A 491 4.49 -14.53 10.97
N ILE A 492 5.01 -15.60 11.57
CA ILE A 492 5.34 -15.66 13.00
C ILE A 492 6.72 -16.27 13.26
N LEU A 493 7.25 -15.92 14.42
CA LEU A 493 8.37 -16.61 15.05
C LEU A 493 7.90 -17.24 16.35
N VAL A 494 8.45 -18.41 16.65
CA VAL A 494 8.18 -19.18 17.86
C VAL A 494 9.51 -19.51 18.52
N VAL A 495 9.58 -19.28 19.83
CA VAL A 495 10.73 -19.65 20.65
C VAL A 495 10.35 -20.84 21.52
N ASP A 496 11.11 -21.91 21.38
CA ASP A 496 10.97 -23.15 22.13
C ASP A 496 12.33 -23.56 22.69
N ASN A 497 12.45 -23.64 24.02
CA ASN A 497 13.70 -24.00 24.71
C ASN A 497 14.94 -23.22 24.22
N SER A 498 14.78 -21.91 24.00
CA SER A 498 15.78 -20.99 23.45
C SER A 498 16.11 -21.14 21.96
N SER A 499 15.54 -22.12 21.26
CA SER A 499 15.61 -22.23 19.79
C SER A 499 14.54 -21.36 19.13
N LEU A 500 14.95 -20.59 18.13
CA LEU A 500 14.06 -19.78 17.31
C LEU A 500 13.71 -20.52 16.01
N ARG A 501 12.43 -20.63 15.72
CA ARG A 501 11.94 -21.02 14.40
C ARG A 501 10.93 -20.03 13.86
N PHE A 502 10.87 -19.94 12.55
CA PHE A 502 9.86 -19.18 11.82
C PHE A 502 8.78 -20.10 11.28
N GLU A 503 7.55 -19.60 11.22
CA GLU A 503 6.43 -20.34 10.65
C GLU A 503 5.61 -19.46 9.72
N GLU A 504 5.39 -19.96 8.51
CA GLU A 504 4.47 -19.39 7.53
C GLU A 504 3.11 -20.09 7.67
N ILE A 505 2.04 -19.32 7.91
CA ILE A 505 0.73 -19.85 8.28
C ILE A 505 -0.15 -19.96 7.03
N LYS A 506 -0.88 -21.08 6.93
CA LYS A 506 -1.79 -21.36 5.81
C LYS A 506 -3.12 -21.87 6.33
N ALA A 507 -4.17 -21.08 6.16
CA ALA A 507 -5.53 -21.50 6.42
C ALA A 507 -6.06 -22.39 5.27
N PRO A 508 -7.15 -23.14 5.48
CA PRO A 508 -7.78 -23.93 4.43
C PRO A 508 -8.16 -23.06 3.23
N GLY A 509 -7.64 -23.43 2.06
CA GLY A 509 -7.82 -22.68 0.80
C GLY A 509 -6.69 -21.69 0.49
N ASP A 510 -5.79 -21.41 1.43
CA ASP A 510 -4.62 -20.55 1.18
C ASP A 510 -3.53 -21.28 0.39
N GLN A 511 -2.75 -20.50 -0.36
CA GLN A 511 -1.59 -20.98 -1.10
C GLN A 511 -0.35 -20.18 -0.73
N LEU A 512 0.82 -20.82 -0.80
CA LEU A 512 2.10 -20.12 -0.75
C LEU A 512 2.29 -19.26 -1.99
N ARG A 513 2.88 -18.09 -1.79
CA ARG A 513 3.24 -17.15 -2.87
C ARG A 513 4.72 -17.29 -3.22
N ARG A 514 5.09 -16.87 -4.44
CA ARG A 514 6.47 -17.00 -4.95
C ARG A 514 7.49 -16.18 -4.16
N ASN A 515 7.15 -14.97 -3.73
CA ASN A 515 8.02 -14.19 -2.85
C ASN A 515 8.23 -14.87 -1.49
N GLN A 516 7.21 -15.54 -0.95
CA GLN A 516 7.36 -16.35 0.27
C GLN A 516 8.30 -17.54 0.04
N LEU A 517 8.16 -18.25 -1.08
CA LEU A 517 9.08 -19.33 -1.46
C LEU A 517 10.54 -18.88 -1.47
N ILE A 518 10.84 -17.78 -2.18
CA ILE A 518 12.20 -17.25 -2.32
C ILE A 518 12.76 -16.90 -0.93
N THR A 519 12.03 -16.10 -0.16
CA THR A 519 12.48 -15.66 1.15
C THR A 519 12.65 -16.83 2.13
N ILE A 520 11.73 -17.81 2.14
CA ILE A 520 11.85 -19.03 2.94
C ILE A 520 13.08 -19.84 2.54
N GLN A 521 13.33 -20.01 1.24
CA GLN A 521 14.51 -20.73 0.75
C GLN A 521 15.81 -20.02 1.12
N ARG A 522 15.89 -18.69 0.97
CA ARG A 522 17.08 -17.91 1.35
C ARG A 522 17.32 -17.93 2.87
N LEU A 523 16.27 -17.85 3.68
CA LEU A 523 16.38 -18.02 5.13
C LEU A 523 16.93 -19.42 5.49
N ARG A 524 16.36 -20.49 4.91
CA ARG A 524 16.83 -21.86 5.13
C ARG A 524 18.28 -22.06 4.70
N GLN A 525 18.69 -21.49 3.57
CA GLN A 525 20.07 -21.54 3.08
C GLN A 525 21.05 -20.83 4.03
N CYS A 526 20.63 -19.75 4.68
CA CYS A 526 21.39 -19.08 5.73
C CYS A 526 21.31 -19.79 7.10
N GLY A 527 20.66 -20.96 7.19
CA GLY A 527 20.59 -21.77 8.41
C GLY A 527 19.47 -21.39 9.39
N PHE A 528 18.46 -20.63 8.96
CA PHE A 528 17.27 -20.41 9.77
C PHE A 528 16.31 -21.59 9.70
N GLU A 529 15.74 -21.97 10.84
CA GLU A 529 14.63 -22.93 10.89
C GLU A 529 13.34 -22.23 10.43
N VAL A 530 12.76 -22.70 9.32
CA VAL A 530 11.53 -22.14 8.76
C VAL A 530 10.58 -23.28 8.41
N GLY A 531 9.41 -23.32 9.03
CA GLY A 531 8.36 -24.30 8.79
C GLY A 531 7.12 -23.69 8.12
N ILE A 532 6.21 -24.57 7.69
CA ILE A 532 4.86 -24.20 7.25
C ILE A 532 3.86 -24.77 8.24
N THR A 533 2.97 -23.93 8.71
CA THR A 533 1.92 -24.29 9.67
C THR A 533 0.57 -24.26 8.98
N GLN A 534 -0.01 -25.43 8.76
CA GLN A 534 -1.37 -25.56 8.25
C GLN A 534 -2.37 -25.44 9.39
N VAL A 535 -3.41 -24.63 9.17
CA VAL A 535 -4.53 -24.53 10.09
C VAL A 535 -5.66 -25.41 9.59
N ASN A 536 -6.20 -26.21 10.49
CA ASN A 536 -7.47 -26.89 10.32
C ASN A 536 -8.51 -26.18 11.17
N TRP A 537 -9.66 -25.87 10.58
CA TRP A 537 -10.78 -25.33 11.34
C TRP A 537 -11.38 -26.44 12.20
N TYR A 538 -11.50 -26.13 13.47
CA TYR A 538 -12.13 -26.95 14.49
C TYR A 538 -13.16 -26.08 15.21
N HIS A 539 -14.06 -26.69 15.97
CA HIS A 539 -14.92 -25.97 16.91
C HIS A 539 -14.45 -26.38 18.30
N ASP A 540 -13.76 -25.49 19.01
CA ASP A 540 -13.24 -25.81 20.34
C ASP A 540 -14.36 -25.65 21.37
N PRO A 541 -14.87 -26.76 21.95
CA PRO A 541 -15.95 -26.69 22.93
C PRO A 541 -15.52 -25.92 24.18
N LEU A 542 -14.22 -25.85 24.47
CA LEU A 542 -13.67 -25.13 25.63
C LEU A 542 -13.18 -23.73 25.29
N GLN A 543 -13.42 -23.23 24.07
CA GLN A 543 -13.01 -21.87 23.68
C GLN A 543 -13.54 -20.85 24.70
N PRO A 544 -12.66 -20.06 25.34
CA PRO A 544 -13.11 -19.02 26.25
C PRO A 544 -13.74 -17.87 25.48
N TYR A 545 -14.94 -17.47 25.88
CA TYR A 545 -15.65 -16.30 25.39
C TYR A 545 -15.82 -15.31 26.53
N VAL A 546 -15.56 -14.03 26.27
CA VAL A 546 -15.93 -12.96 27.19
C VAL A 546 -16.98 -12.11 26.52
N VAL A 547 -18.20 -12.22 27.00
CA VAL A 547 -19.35 -11.44 26.56
C VAL A 547 -19.33 -10.12 27.29
N VAL A 548 -19.23 -9.04 26.53
CA VAL A 548 -19.07 -7.68 27.01
C VAL A 548 -20.24 -6.85 26.53
N ASP A 549 -20.73 -5.99 27.40
CA ASP A 549 -21.63 -4.90 27.08
C ASP A 549 -21.15 -3.65 27.85
N ILE A 550 -21.44 -2.47 27.32
CA ILE A 550 -21.02 -1.20 27.91
C ILE A 550 -22.13 -0.15 27.85
N GLU A 551 -22.13 0.73 28.84
CA GLU A 551 -22.88 1.98 28.78
C GLU A 551 -21.94 3.16 28.56
N THR A 552 -22.43 4.18 27.86
CA THR A 552 -21.57 5.27 27.36
C THR A 552 -22.24 6.62 27.44
N THR A 553 -21.44 7.69 27.43
CA THR A 553 -21.94 9.08 27.39
C THR A 553 -22.52 9.50 26.03
N GLY A 554 -22.64 8.59 25.05
CA GLY A 554 -23.11 8.84 23.69
C GLY A 554 -22.55 7.84 22.66
N GLY A 555 -23.02 7.88 21.41
CA GLY A 555 -22.81 6.75 20.46
C GLY A 555 -21.53 6.74 19.60
N GLN A 556 -20.56 7.62 19.84
CA GLN A 556 -19.33 7.70 19.01
C GLN A 556 -18.07 7.57 19.88
N SER A 557 -17.34 6.46 19.75
CA SER A 557 -16.18 6.14 20.60
C SER A 557 -15.07 7.19 20.56
N ALA A 558 -14.82 7.79 19.38
CA ALA A 558 -13.82 8.85 19.23
C ALA A 558 -14.06 10.06 20.15
N TYR A 559 -15.33 10.37 20.44
CA TYR A 559 -15.72 11.59 21.16
C TYR A 559 -16.39 11.34 22.51
N HIS A 560 -16.90 10.14 22.78
CA HIS A 560 -17.63 9.79 24.00
C HIS A 560 -16.83 8.81 24.87
N ARG A 561 -17.28 8.61 26.11
CA ARG A 561 -16.60 7.83 27.15
C ARG A 561 -17.52 6.74 27.71
N ILE A 562 -16.91 5.72 28.31
CA ILE A 562 -17.62 4.62 28.97
C ILE A 562 -18.06 5.04 30.38
N THR A 563 -19.27 4.63 30.78
CA THR A 563 -19.87 4.88 32.11
C THR A 563 -20.12 3.60 32.92
N GLU A 564 -20.24 2.45 32.26
CA GLU A 564 -20.35 1.14 32.90
C GLU A 564 -19.80 0.08 31.94
N VAL A 565 -19.22 -0.99 32.48
CA VAL A 565 -18.81 -2.17 31.72
C VAL A 565 -19.31 -3.40 32.46
N GLY A 566 -19.92 -4.33 31.74
CA GLY A 566 -20.31 -5.65 32.21
C GLY A 566 -19.64 -6.73 31.38
N MET A 567 -19.07 -7.74 32.04
CA MET A 567 -18.38 -8.85 31.38
C MET A 567 -18.76 -10.18 32.00
N VAL A 568 -19.05 -11.17 31.15
CA VAL A 568 -19.36 -12.54 31.52
C VAL A 568 -18.40 -13.46 30.77
N LYS A 569 -17.65 -14.29 31.50
CA LYS A 569 -16.72 -15.26 30.92
C LYS A 569 -17.38 -16.64 30.84
N LEU A 570 -17.45 -17.18 29.63
CA LEU A 570 -17.94 -18.51 29.35
C LEU A 570 -16.80 -19.44 28.93
N ILE A 571 -16.78 -20.67 29.44
CA ILE A 571 -15.90 -21.77 29.01
C ILE A 571 -16.76 -23.03 28.97
N GLY A 572 -16.77 -23.78 27.87
CA GLY A 572 -17.64 -24.96 27.77
C GLY A 572 -19.13 -24.63 27.74
N GLY A 573 -19.49 -23.40 27.33
CA GLY A 573 -20.85 -22.87 27.47
C GLY A 573 -21.21 -22.42 28.89
N GLU A 574 -20.44 -22.80 29.91
CA GLU A 574 -20.73 -22.48 31.31
C GLU A 574 -20.15 -21.12 31.73
N GLU A 575 -20.88 -20.37 32.54
CA GLU A 575 -20.36 -19.13 33.13
C GLU A 575 -19.34 -19.47 34.23
N VAL A 576 -18.08 -19.11 34.01
CA VAL A 576 -16.98 -19.37 34.96
C VAL A 576 -16.57 -18.15 35.77
N ALA A 577 -16.87 -16.94 35.28
CA ALA A 577 -16.56 -15.69 35.96
C ALA A 577 -17.43 -14.54 35.45
N ARG A 578 -17.61 -13.51 36.28
CA ARG A 578 -18.22 -12.23 35.90
C ARG A 578 -17.42 -11.07 36.46
N TRP A 579 -17.47 -9.94 35.77
CA TRP A 579 -16.85 -8.68 36.21
C TRP A 579 -17.76 -7.52 35.81
N GLN A 580 -17.90 -6.53 36.69
CA GLN A 580 -18.67 -5.33 36.41
C GLN A 580 -18.07 -4.14 37.13
N SER A 581 -18.15 -2.95 36.54
CA SER A 581 -17.80 -1.70 37.21
C SER A 581 -18.53 -0.52 36.59
N LEU A 582 -18.98 0.41 37.44
CA LEU A 582 -19.23 1.78 37.00
C LEU A 582 -17.89 2.44 36.70
N ILE A 583 -17.87 3.33 35.72
CA ILE A 583 -16.66 4.05 35.31
C ILE A 583 -16.96 5.53 35.34
N ASN A 584 -16.08 6.30 36.00
CA ASN A 584 -16.10 7.75 35.92
C ASN A 584 -15.62 8.18 34.51
N PRO A 585 -16.51 8.72 33.65
CA PRO A 585 -16.16 9.08 32.28
C PRO A 585 -15.34 10.38 32.21
N GLN A 586 -15.13 11.06 33.36
CA GLN A 586 -14.47 12.35 33.50
C GLN A 586 -15.11 13.44 32.63
N ARG A 587 -16.43 13.39 32.49
CA ARG A 587 -17.25 14.34 31.74
C ARG A 587 -18.71 14.22 32.14
N HIS A 588 -19.49 15.25 31.82
CA HIS A 588 -20.93 15.25 32.01
C HIS A 588 -21.63 14.18 31.15
N ILE A 589 -22.56 13.43 31.76
CA ILE A 589 -23.46 12.48 31.10
C ILE A 589 -24.72 13.22 30.63
N PRO A 590 -25.03 13.26 29.31
CA PRO A 590 -26.22 13.94 28.83
C PRO A 590 -27.52 13.36 29.44
N SER A 591 -28.48 14.22 29.76
CA SER A 591 -29.75 13.82 30.41
C SER A 591 -30.52 12.71 29.67
N ARG A 592 -30.49 12.73 28.33
CA ARG A 592 -31.08 11.67 27.49
C ARG A 592 -30.42 10.31 27.71
N ILE A 593 -29.11 10.27 27.95
CA ILE A 593 -28.37 9.03 28.26
C ILE A 593 -28.74 8.57 29.67
N THR A 594 -28.75 9.46 30.66
CA THR A 594 -29.18 9.12 32.03
C THR A 594 -30.61 8.57 32.07
N GLN A 595 -31.52 9.10 31.24
CA GLN A 595 -32.88 8.55 31.11
C GLN A 595 -32.91 7.17 30.47
N LEU A 596 -31.96 6.86 29.60
CA LEU A 596 -31.87 5.58 28.90
C LEU A 596 -31.26 4.49 29.79
N THR A 597 -30.16 4.81 30.47
CA THR A 597 -29.34 3.83 31.20
C THR A 597 -29.57 3.86 32.71
N GLY A 598 -30.19 4.91 33.23
CA GLY A 598 -30.32 5.16 34.66
C GLY A 598 -29.03 5.63 35.34
N ILE A 599 -27.91 5.77 34.61
CA ILE A 599 -26.62 6.18 35.17
C ILE A 599 -26.51 7.71 35.19
N SER A 600 -26.44 8.28 36.40
CA SER A 600 -26.27 9.71 36.62
C SER A 600 -24.81 10.09 36.88
N ASP A 601 -24.48 11.38 36.72
CA ASP A 601 -23.16 11.91 37.08
C ASP A 601 -22.81 11.61 38.56
N ASP A 602 -23.80 11.67 39.46
CA ASP A 602 -23.62 11.38 40.89
C ASP A 602 -23.22 9.92 41.16
N MET A 603 -23.75 8.96 40.39
CA MET A 603 -23.41 7.54 40.53
C MET A 603 -21.96 7.24 40.15
N VAL A 604 -21.45 7.94 39.13
CA VAL A 604 -20.09 7.69 38.60
C VAL A 604 -19.03 8.61 39.20
N ALA A 605 -19.42 9.63 39.98
CA ALA A 605 -18.49 10.61 40.54
C ALA A 605 -17.39 9.96 41.40
N GLY A 606 -17.74 8.93 42.18
CA GLY A 606 -16.81 8.15 43.01
C GLY A 606 -16.36 6.82 42.40
N ALA A 607 -16.78 6.52 41.17
CA ALA A 607 -16.38 5.30 40.46
C ALA A 607 -14.93 5.42 39.93
N PRO A 608 -14.23 4.30 39.70
CA PRO A 608 -12.88 4.34 39.13
C PRO A 608 -12.89 4.95 37.72
N VAL A 609 -11.82 5.64 37.34
CA VAL A 609 -11.61 6.04 35.94
C VAL A 609 -11.14 4.83 35.13
N PHE A 610 -11.29 4.87 33.81
CA PHE A 610 -10.91 3.74 32.96
C PHE A 610 -9.46 3.28 33.17
N ALA A 611 -8.53 4.21 33.44
CA ALA A 611 -7.12 3.91 33.69
C ALA A 611 -6.91 2.97 34.88
N GLU A 612 -7.78 3.02 35.90
CA GLU A 612 -7.67 2.20 37.11
C GLU A 612 -8.19 0.77 36.91
N VAL A 613 -9.01 0.53 35.88
CA VAL A 613 -9.60 -0.79 35.57
C VAL A 613 -9.06 -1.41 34.28
N ALA A 614 -8.17 -0.72 33.57
CA ALA A 614 -7.64 -1.18 32.28
C ALA A 614 -6.90 -2.52 32.39
N GLU A 615 -6.09 -2.71 33.44
CA GLU A 615 -5.36 -3.96 33.69
C GLU A 615 -6.33 -5.13 33.99
N ASP A 616 -7.38 -4.89 34.77
CA ASP A 616 -8.41 -5.88 35.06
C ASP A 616 -9.14 -6.33 33.79
N ILE A 617 -9.52 -5.37 32.92
CA ILE A 617 -10.19 -5.66 31.65
C ILE A 617 -9.26 -6.46 30.72
N GLU A 618 -7.99 -6.06 30.61
CA GLU A 618 -6.99 -6.76 29.80
C GLU A 618 -6.83 -8.21 30.28
N ALA A 619 -6.65 -8.41 31.58
CA ALA A 619 -6.50 -9.73 32.21
C ALA A 619 -7.75 -10.59 32.06
N PHE A 620 -8.95 -10.03 32.30
CA PHE A 620 -10.20 -10.78 32.22
C PHE A 620 -10.48 -11.29 30.80
N THR A 621 -10.18 -10.46 29.79
CA THR A 621 -10.38 -10.74 28.36
C THR A 621 -9.22 -11.49 27.71
N GLN A 622 -8.13 -11.76 28.42
CA GLN A 622 -6.94 -12.42 27.87
C GLN A 622 -7.26 -13.82 27.33
N ASP A 623 -6.66 -14.14 26.18
CA ASP A 623 -6.81 -15.41 25.45
C ASP A 623 -8.26 -15.87 25.23
N SER A 624 -9.18 -14.90 25.20
CA SER A 624 -10.62 -15.10 25.03
C SER A 624 -11.13 -14.37 23.79
N VAL A 625 -12.23 -14.85 23.24
CA VAL A 625 -12.97 -14.16 22.18
C VAL A 625 -13.81 -13.05 22.80
N PHE A 626 -13.66 -11.82 22.31
CA PHE A 626 -14.52 -10.70 22.70
C PHE A 626 -15.88 -10.81 22.00
N VAL A 627 -16.94 -10.98 22.76
CA VAL A 627 -18.31 -11.16 22.26
C VAL A 627 -19.15 -9.96 22.66
N ALA A 628 -19.98 -9.44 21.75
CA ALA A 628 -21.01 -8.46 22.12
C ALA A 628 -22.22 -8.51 21.19
N HIS A 629 -23.34 -7.95 21.63
CA HIS A 629 -24.55 -7.79 20.83
C HIS A 629 -24.48 -6.51 19.99
N ASN A 630 -23.73 -6.60 18.88
CA ASN A 630 -23.20 -5.49 18.05
C ASN A 630 -21.73 -5.14 18.36
N VAL A 631 -20.88 -6.17 18.33
CA VAL A 631 -19.45 -6.13 18.72
C VAL A 631 -18.62 -4.93 18.28
N ASN A 632 -18.91 -4.30 17.14
CA ASN A 632 -18.12 -3.15 16.71
C ASN A 632 -18.35 -1.89 17.57
N PHE A 633 -19.50 -1.79 18.24
CA PHE A 633 -19.80 -0.71 19.17
C PHE A 633 -18.94 -0.85 20.43
N ASP A 634 -19.15 -1.92 21.20
CA ASP A 634 -18.51 -2.17 22.50
C ASP A 634 -16.99 -2.25 22.36
N TYR A 635 -16.53 -3.07 21.40
CA TYR A 635 -15.10 -3.22 21.11
C TYR A 635 -14.46 -1.90 20.69
N GLY A 636 -15.20 -1.07 19.92
CA GLY A 636 -14.73 0.23 19.46
C GLY A 636 -14.48 1.22 20.59
N PHE A 637 -15.32 1.19 21.64
CA PHE A 637 -15.15 2.00 22.83
C PHE A 637 -14.01 1.50 23.72
N ILE A 638 -13.98 0.20 24.04
CA ILE A 638 -12.89 -0.40 24.82
C ILE A 638 -11.55 -0.11 24.15
N LYS A 639 -11.42 -0.39 22.85
CA LYS A 639 -10.20 -0.09 22.10
C LYS A 639 -9.82 1.38 22.16
N GLN A 640 -10.78 2.30 22.08
CA GLN A 640 -10.50 3.73 22.13
C GLN A 640 -10.08 4.20 23.52
N GLU A 641 -10.61 3.62 24.60
CA GLU A 641 -10.16 3.92 25.96
C GLU A 641 -8.73 3.41 26.20
N PHE A 642 -8.38 2.19 25.77
CA PHE A 642 -6.98 1.71 25.80
C PHE A 642 -6.04 2.60 24.99
N ALA A 643 -6.46 3.03 23.79
CA ALA A 643 -5.66 3.92 22.95
C ALA A 643 -5.40 5.29 23.62
N ARG A 644 -6.30 5.79 24.48
CA ARG A 644 -6.08 7.01 25.26
C ARG A 644 -5.02 6.83 26.36
N LEU A 645 -4.78 5.60 26.79
CA LEU A 645 -3.70 5.22 27.70
C LEU A 645 -2.41 4.83 26.96
N GLU A 646 -2.36 5.02 25.64
CA GLU A 646 -1.26 4.56 24.78
C GLU A 646 -1.03 3.04 24.82
N LEU A 647 -2.09 2.28 25.13
CA LEU A 647 -2.09 0.83 25.15
C LEU A 647 -2.86 0.28 23.93
N ASP A 648 -2.41 -0.86 23.40
CA ASP A 648 -3.08 -1.57 22.31
C ASP A 648 -4.06 -2.61 22.86
N PHE A 649 -5.33 -2.55 22.45
CA PHE A 649 -6.32 -3.60 22.77
C PHE A 649 -6.70 -4.40 21.51
N LYS A 650 -6.34 -5.69 21.50
CA LYS A 650 -6.61 -6.61 20.39
C LYS A 650 -7.16 -7.95 20.88
N ARG A 651 -8.38 -8.30 20.47
CA ARG A 651 -9.02 -9.62 20.68
C ARG A 651 -9.77 -10.09 19.43
N PRO A 652 -9.92 -11.41 19.21
CA PRO A 652 -10.90 -11.95 18.25
C PRO A 652 -12.31 -11.43 18.59
N LYS A 653 -13.17 -11.23 17.59
CA LYS A 653 -14.49 -10.62 17.77
C LYS A 653 -15.60 -11.58 17.37
N PHE A 654 -16.67 -11.61 18.14
CA PHE A 654 -17.91 -12.31 17.80
C PHE A 654 -19.12 -11.41 18.01
N CYS A 655 -19.96 -11.30 17.00
CA CYS A 655 -21.20 -10.51 17.07
C CYS A 655 -22.40 -11.43 17.18
N THR A 656 -23.03 -11.48 18.36
CA THR A 656 -24.22 -12.32 18.56
C THR A 656 -25.38 -11.86 17.67
N CYS A 657 -25.56 -10.55 17.46
CA CYS A 657 -26.58 -10.01 16.55
C CYS A 657 -26.40 -10.52 15.10
N ALA A 658 -25.18 -10.51 14.56
CA ALA A 658 -24.91 -11.00 13.20
C ALA A 658 -25.06 -12.52 13.10
N ARG A 659 -24.60 -13.25 14.13
CA ARG A 659 -24.63 -14.71 14.15
C ARG A 659 -26.04 -15.26 14.40
N MET A 660 -26.87 -14.59 15.20
CA MET A 660 -28.30 -14.88 15.35
C MET A 660 -29.05 -14.75 14.01
N ARG A 661 -28.75 -13.75 13.18
CA ARG A 661 -29.34 -13.62 11.83
C ARG A 661 -29.05 -14.82 10.93
N LYS A 662 -27.85 -15.39 11.07
CA LYS A 662 -27.44 -16.56 10.29
C LYS A 662 -28.04 -17.85 10.84
N ALA A 663 -28.01 -18.03 12.16
CA ALA A 663 -28.49 -19.24 12.83
C ALA A 663 -30.03 -19.35 12.82
N PHE A 664 -30.73 -18.23 12.94
CA PHE A 664 -32.19 -18.14 13.02
C PHE A 664 -32.72 -17.07 12.03
N PRO A 665 -32.75 -17.35 10.72
CA PRO A 665 -33.20 -16.38 9.72
C PRO A 665 -34.72 -16.12 9.79
N GLY A 666 -35.13 -14.90 9.44
CA GLY A 666 -36.55 -14.54 9.26
C GLY A 666 -37.25 -13.88 10.46
N LEU A 667 -36.53 -13.55 11.54
CA LEU A 667 -37.11 -12.85 12.69
C LEU A 667 -37.39 -11.38 12.38
N LYS A 668 -38.45 -10.81 12.98
CA LYS A 668 -38.88 -9.42 12.77
C LYS A 668 -37.86 -8.38 13.21
N SER A 669 -37.07 -8.68 14.23
CA SER A 669 -36.01 -7.84 14.77
C SER A 669 -34.91 -8.70 15.38
N TYR A 670 -33.69 -8.19 15.34
CA TYR A 670 -32.49 -8.83 15.90
C TYR A 670 -31.79 -7.95 16.94
N GLY A 671 -32.52 -6.99 17.52
CA GLY A 671 -32.02 -6.27 18.70
C GLY A 671 -32.12 -7.13 19.96
N LEU A 672 -31.27 -6.87 20.95
CA LEU A 672 -31.12 -7.71 22.14
C LEU A 672 -32.46 -7.96 22.83
N GLY A 673 -33.18 -6.91 23.22
CA GLY A 673 -34.48 -7.06 23.90
C GLY A 673 -35.54 -7.81 23.08
N ALA A 674 -35.55 -7.66 21.75
CA ALA A 674 -36.50 -8.38 20.89
C ALA A 674 -36.17 -9.87 20.80
N LEU A 675 -34.87 -10.21 20.73
CA LEU A 675 -34.42 -11.60 20.73
C LEU A 675 -34.60 -12.24 22.11
N SER A 676 -34.31 -11.51 23.19
CA SER A 676 -34.53 -11.98 24.55
C SER A 676 -36.00 -12.32 24.78
N ALA A 677 -36.93 -11.47 24.34
CA ALA A 677 -38.37 -11.77 24.41
C ALA A 677 -38.78 -12.96 23.52
N HIS A 678 -38.17 -13.12 22.35
CA HIS A 678 -38.50 -14.22 21.44
C HIS A 678 -38.06 -15.60 21.96
N PHE A 679 -36.88 -15.67 22.58
CA PHE A 679 -36.28 -16.91 23.08
C PHE A 679 -36.49 -17.14 24.58
N ASP A 680 -37.36 -16.35 25.22
CA ASP A 680 -37.65 -16.41 26.66
C ASP A 680 -36.39 -16.25 27.55
N ILE A 681 -35.45 -15.40 27.12
CA ILE A 681 -34.24 -15.07 27.87
C ILE A 681 -34.57 -13.94 28.84
N ARG A 682 -34.24 -14.15 30.12
CA ARG A 682 -34.45 -13.17 31.18
C ARG A 682 -33.57 -11.93 30.95
N LEU A 683 -34.21 -10.77 30.78
CA LEU A 683 -33.56 -9.47 30.71
C LEU A 683 -34.28 -8.51 31.66
N GLN A 684 -33.74 -8.31 32.87
CA GLN A 684 -34.44 -7.60 33.95
C GLN A 684 -34.28 -6.08 33.85
N ASN A 685 -33.04 -5.60 33.76
CA ASN A 685 -32.74 -4.18 33.63
C ASN A 685 -32.04 -3.93 32.29
N HIS A 686 -32.82 -3.82 31.22
CA HIS A 686 -32.26 -3.42 29.93
C HIS A 686 -31.58 -2.05 30.07
N HIS A 687 -30.38 -1.90 29.50
CA HIS A 687 -29.46 -0.78 29.70
C HIS A 687 -28.70 -0.77 31.03
N ARG A 688 -28.44 -1.97 31.56
CA ARG A 688 -27.41 -2.22 32.57
C ARG A 688 -26.42 -3.21 31.99
N ALA A 689 -25.15 -2.83 31.96
CA ALA A 689 -24.16 -3.52 31.14
C ALA A 689 -24.02 -5.01 31.51
N LEU A 690 -24.05 -5.38 32.79
CA LEU A 690 -23.93 -6.79 33.16
C LEU A 690 -25.18 -7.62 32.78
N ASP A 691 -26.38 -7.07 32.96
CA ASP A 691 -27.63 -7.75 32.62
C ASP A 691 -27.73 -7.99 31.09
N ASP A 692 -27.34 -6.99 30.29
CA ASP A 692 -27.31 -7.10 28.83
C ASP A 692 -26.21 -8.07 28.35
N ALA A 693 -25.02 -8.08 28.99
CA ALA A 693 -23.97 -9.05 28.73
C ALA A 693 -24.42 -10.50 29.04
N GLN A 694 -25.17 -10.73 30.12
CA GLN A 694 -25.74 -12.03 30.46
C GLN A 694 -26.80 -12.47 29.44
N ALA A 695 -27.69 -11.58 29.01
CA ALA A 695 -28.66 -11.89 27.95
C ALA A 695 -27.96 -12.24 26.64
N ALA A 696 -26.90 -11.51 26.28
CA ALA A 696 -26.08 -11.82 25.11
C ALA A 696 -25.31 -13.14 25.24
N ALA A 697 -24.93 -13.55 26.45
CA ALA A 697 -24.32 -14.85 26.74
C ALA A 697 -25.29 -16.01 26.47
N GLU A 698 -26.56 -15.89 26.83
CA GLU A 698 -27.58 -16.89 26.48
C GLU A 698 -27.79 -16.97 24.96
N LEU A 699 -27.79 -15.83 24.24
CA LEU A 699 -27.85 -15.84 22.78
C LEU A 699 -26.64 -16.57 22.16
N LEU A 700 -25.44 -16.39 22.73
CA LEU A 700 -24.25 -17.11 22.28
C LEU A 700 -24.42 -18.63 22.45
N ARG A 701 -24.93 -19.09 23.59
CA ARG A 701 -25.22 -20.52 23.83
C ARG A 701 -26.20 -21.09 22.81
N LEU A 702 -27.27 -20.34 22.50
CA LEU A 702 -28.24 -20.74 21.46
C LEU A 702 -27.60 -20.88 20.08
N ILE A 703 -26.69 -19.96 19.71
CA ILE A 703 -25.95 -20.04 18.44
C ILE A 703 -25.06 -21.29 18.42
N GLN A 704 -24.33 -21.57 19.50
CA GLN A 704 -23.42 -22.70 19.60
C GLN A 704 -24.19 -24.02 19.48
N SER A 705 -25.25 -24.19 20.27
CA SER A 705 -26.13 -25.36 20.18
C SER A 705 -26.72 -25.53 18.78
N LYS A 706 -27.11 -24.44 18.11
CA LYS A 706 -27.64 -24.52 16.74
C LYS A 706 -26.60 -24.99 15.73
N ASN A 707 -25.35 -24.57 15.88
CA ASN A 707 -24.27 -25.00 15.00
C ASN A 707 -23.95 -26.49 15.20
N GLU A 708 -23.95 -26.98 16.44
CA GLU A 708 -23.78 -28.40 16.75
C GLU A 708 -24.88 -29.26 16.10
N GLU A 709 -26.15 -28.83 16.16
CA GLU A 709 -27.26 -29.50 15.46
C GLU A 709 -27.08 -29.57 13.93
N LEU A 710 -26.45 -28.55 13.33
CA LEU A 710 -26.23 -28.49 11.88
C LEU A 710 -25.08 -29.39 11.46
N LEU A 711 -23.97 -29.37 12.22
CA LEU A 711 -22.82 -30.24 12.00
C LEU A 711 -23.20 -31.72 12.12
N ALA A 712 -24.00 -32.07 13.12
CA ALA A 712 -24.51 -33.44 13.32
C ALA A 712 -25.47 -33.93 12.22
N LYS A 713 -25.91 -33.05 11.29
CA LYS A 713 -26.72 -33.43 10.12
C LYS A 713 -25.91 -33.55 8.83
N GLU A 714 -24.66 -33.08 8.84
CA GLU A 714 -23.74 -33.15 7.70
C GLU A 714 -22.79 -34.37 7.79
N GLU A 715 -22.66 -34.98 8.97
CA GLU A 715 -22.12 -36.33 9.20
C GLU A 715 -23.18 -37.41 8.99
#